data_AF-A0A9E2CXL1-F1
#
_entry.id   AF-A0A9E2CXL1-F1
#
_cell.length_a   1.000
_cell.length_b   1.000
_cell.length_c   1.000
_cell.angle_alpha   90.00
_cell.angle_beta   90.00
_cell.angle_gamma   90.00
#
_symmetry.space_group_name_H-M   'P 1'
#
loop_
_entity.id
_entity.type
_entity.pdbx_description
1 polymer ?
#
loop_
_entity_poly.entity_id
_entity_poly.type
_entity_poly.pdbx_seq_one_letter_code
_entity_poly.pdbx_strand_id
1 'polypeptide(L)'
;MPPRKEKKSTIHTPGATAGTKKAVPPQNKTKAKALPASGEDAFRPRGTLPIVGIGASAGGLEAFEAFFTAMPADAGLAFIVVPHLDPTHGSIMPELIQKRTAMPVLQIKDGMRVEPDTVYVVPPNQNLSILNGTLQLMELSRPRGVNLPIDSFLRALARDQGENAVGIILSGTGSDGTLGVKAIKGEAGMVMVQDEESAKYDGMPRSAIATGLADYVLPPGEMPGQLIKYLRHAVHENTATVLADDGRMPDTLQKICILLRTRTGHDFSLYKKNTIQRRLERRMHVHQIDVVKDYVTYLQKSEVEADILFKELLIGVTNFFRDAQAFEALRGKILPELLKEKRDGDTLRVWVAGCSSGEEAYSVAILLQEVMEDQGRRFNVQIFGTDIDEDAVAAARAGIYPASIIGDVSAARLKRWFVKEDKQYRIKKSIREMLVFAEQSIIKDPPFTKLDLICCRNLLIYLGPELQKRLIPLFHYSLKPDGILFLGSSEAIGQALDLFAMVDKKWKIYRRKPLSAASARRGLELPVAPVIRESAQPQLPEPIRKAEELSAFQLVETILQQVNAPPCVIIDEASNIIYVHGRTGRYLEPAIGKVSVNILDMALPGLQMDLAAAIRGVAANQHECIRQGVSIEHDGGHLSIDLIVKPVLEHRALRGLMMVIFKEPPPPTKKKGALQQSGIGTKNPSVETLEQELRYTKENLQTTIEELETANEELKSTNEELQSTNEELQSTNEELETSKEELQSLNEEAATVNAELQSRIDELSITNDDMKNLLDSTQIATIFLDFDLCVRRFTPKAVDIIPLSGIDAGRPIRHFATALIDTDLAGDAHEILQNLGMKEKEVRSKGGAVYRMRIRPYRTVNNVIDGVVITFEDITALKEAQAALNTLNAELEQRDRQRIS
;
A
#
# COMPACT_ATOMS: atom_id res chain seq x y z
N MET A 1 30.62 48.86 -54.91
CA MET A 1 31.44 48.18 -55.93
C MET A 1 30.99 46.72 -56.05
N PRO A 2 31.15 46.06 -57.23
CA PRO A 2 30.86 44.63 -57.47
C PRO A 2 32.13 43.77 -57.15
N PRO A 3 32.30 42.47 -57.54
CA PRO A 3 31.50 41.64 -58.46
C PRO A 3 31.36 40.09 -58.24
N ARG A 4 30.26 39.51 -58.81
CA ARG A 4 30.16 38.17 -59.51
C ARG A 4 30.27 36.89 -58.64
N LYS A 5 29.74 35.69 -58.99
CA LYS A 5 28.98 35.05 -60.13
C LYS A 5 28.44 33.68 -59.58
N GLU A 6 27.66 32.76 -60.21
CA GLU A 6 26.60 32.60 -61.26
C GLU A 6 26.21 31.07 -61.26
N LYS A 7 25.15 30.48 -61.86
CA LYS A 7 23.94 30.86 -62.63
C LYS A 7 22.94 29.66 -62.65
N LYS A 8 21.76 29.84 -63.27
CA LYS A 8 20.68 28.86 -63.64
C LYS A 8 19.67 28.55 -62.51
N SER A 9 18.34 28.74 -62.59
CA SER A 9 17.29 28.78 -63.66
C SER A 9 16.59 27.41 -63.91
N THR A 10 15.27 27.29 -64.14
CA THR A 10 14.22 28.29 -64.49
C THR A 10 12.76 27.78 -64.28
N ILE A 11 11.89 28.60 -63.65
CA ILE A 11 10.46 28.92 -63.91
C ILE A 11 9.51 27.86 -64.58
N HIS A 12 8.39 27.46 -63.91
CA HIS A 12 6.99 27.82 -64.29
C HIS A 12 5.84 27.21 -63.43
N THR A 13 4.85 28.05 -63.12
CA THR A 13 3.43 27.75 -62.74
C THR A 13 2.52 28.02 -63.97
N PRO A 14 1.26 27.51 -64.10
CA PRO A 14 0.12 27.82 -63.18
C PRO A 14 -1.09 26.84 -63.13
N GLY A 15 -2.15 27.26 -62.42
CA GLY A 15 -3.54 27.12 -62.93
C GLY A 15 -4.44 26.07 -62.26
N ALA A 16 -5.74 26.39 -62.17
CA ALA A 16 -6.79 25.49 -61.65
C ALA A 16 -8.03 25.53 -62.56
N THR A 17 -8.83 24.46 -62.60
CA THR A 17 -10.31 24.48 -62.80
C THR A 17 -10.90 23.07 -62.64
N ALA A 18 -12.23 22.96 -62.54
CA ALA A 18 -12.96 21.71 -62.25
C ALA A 18 -13.60 21.06 -63.51
N GLY A 19 -13.91 19.76 -63.44
CA GLY A 19 -14.62 19.05 -64.51
C GLY A 19 -15.19 17.69 -64.08
N THR A 20 -16.51 17.52 -64.19
CA THR A 20 -17.28 16.34 -63.76
C THR A 20 -17.27 15.19 -64.78
N LYS A 21 -17.50 13.94 -64.31
CA LYS A 21 -18.39 12.96 -65.00
C LYS A 21 -18.81 11.77 -64.12
N LYS A 22 -19.82 11.03 -64.58
CA LYS A 22 -20.58 9.99 -63.85
C LYS A 22 -20.20 8.55 -64.26
N ALA A 23 -20.60 7.60 -63.40
CA ALA A 23 -20.50 6.15 -63.55
C ALA A 23 -21.30 5.51 -64.71
N VAL A 24 -21.02 4.23 -65.00
CA VAL A 24 -21.98 3.16 -65.37
C VAL A 24 -21.31 1.77 -65.11
N PRO A 25 -22.04 0.66 -64.79
CA PRO A 25 -21.47 -0.48 -64.05
C PRO A 25 -21.47 -1.87 -64.77
N PRO A 26 -22.14 -2.99 -64.34
CA PRO A 26 -21.40 -4.26 -64.11
C PRO A 26 -22.02 -5.54 -64.75
N GLN A 27 -21.36 -6.71 -64.62
CA GLN A 27 -22.04 -8.04 -64.56
C GLN A 27 -21.15 -9.26 -64.15
N ASN A 28 -21.67 -10.07 -63.19
CA ASN A 28 -21.92 -11.54 -63.22
C ASN A 28 -20.95 -12.56 -63.92
N LYS A 29 -20.81 -13.84 -63.49
CA LYS A 29 -21.14 -14.59 -62.23
C LYS A 29 -20.59 -16.04 -62.30
N THR A 30 -20.88 -16.86 -61.26
CA THR A 30 -20.74 -18.34 -61.13
C THR A 30 -19.37 -18.87 -60.71
N LYS A 31 -19.22 -19.97 -59.93
CA LYS A 31 -20.22 -20.85 -59.25
C LYS A 31 -19.58 -21.59 -58.05
N ALA A 32 -20.32 -21.76 -56.94
CA ALA A 32 -20.03 -22.73 -55.87
C ALA A 32 -21.34 -23.17 -55.19
N LYS A 33 -21.35 -24.33 -54.51
CA LYS A 33 -22.54 -24.95 -53.88
C LYS A 33 -22.72 -24.54 -52.41
N ALA A 34 -23.91 -24.79 -51.85
CA ALA A 34 -24.25 -24.56 -50.45
C ALA A 34 -24.35 -25.87 -49.63
N LEU A 35 -23.97 -25.76 -48.34
CA LEU A 35 -24.52 -26.33 -47.09
C LEU A 35 -25.15 -27.75 -47.06
N PRO A 36 -24.98 -28.45 -45.93
CA PRO A 36 -26.05 -28.47 -44.92
C PRO A 36 -25.66 -27.79 -43.60
N ALA A 37 -26.60 -27.69 -42.65
CA ALA A 37 -26.42 -27.03 -41.35
C ALA A 37 -26.99 -27.84 -40.18
N SER A 38 -26.18 -28.02 -39.13
CA SER A 38 -26.49 -28.38 -37.73
C SER A 38 -25.15 -28.76 -37.05
N GLY A 39 -24.91 -28.46 -35.78
CA GLY A 39 -25.67 -27.59 -34.89
C GLY A 39 -25.33 -27.81 -33.41
N GLU A 40 -24.37 -27.04 -32.88
CA GLU A 40 -24.12 -26.85 -31.44
C GLU A 40 -23.33 -25.54 -31.27
N ASP A 41 -23.72 -24.70 -30.31
CA ASP A 41 -23.25 -23.30 -30.22
C ASP A 41 -21.92 -23.17 -29.46
N ALA A 42 -20.81 -23.11 -30.20
CA ALA A 42 -19.53 -22.69 -29.66
C ALA A 42 -19.55 -21.18 -29.30
N PHE A 43 -19.63 -20.87 -28.00
CA PHE A 43 -19.72 -19.51 -27.46
C PHE A 43 -18.51 -18.64 -27.88
N ARG A 44 -18.72 -17.73 -28.84
CA ARG A 44 -17.69 -16.78 -29.30
C ARG A 44 -18.02 -15.35 -28.82
N PRO A 45 -17.43 -14.89 -27.70
CA PRO A 45 -17.67 -13.54 -27.21
C PRO A 45 -17.09 -12.51 -28.18
N ARG A 46 -17.90 -11.53 -28.59
CA ARG A 46 -17.45 -10.35 -29.35
C ARG A 46 -16.98 -9.27 -28.39
N GLY A 47 -15.84 -9.51 -27.74
CA GLY A 47 -15.18 -8.58 -26.81
C GLY A 47 -13.69 -8.45 -27.09
N THR A 48 -13.02 -7.59 -26.31
CA THR A 48 -11.56 -7.60 -26.17
C THR A 48 -11.13 -8.92 -25.52
N LEU A 49 -10.07 -9.54 -26.05
CA LEU A 49 -9.50 -10.78 -25.51
C LEU A 49 -8.88 -10.51 -24.14
N PRO A 50 -9.36 -11.14 -23.04
CA PRO A 50 -8.70 -11.01 -21.74
C PRO A 50 -7.36 -11.75 -21.75
N ILE A 51 -6.34 -11.11 -21.17
CA ILE A 51 -4.97 -11.63 -21.17
C ILE A 51 -4.49 -11.80 -19.72
N VAL A 52 -4.09 -13.02 -19.40
CA VAL A 52 -3.71 -13.48 -18.06
C VAL A 52 -2.20 -13.61 -17.96
N GLY A 53 -1.55 -12.69 -17.25
CA GLY A 53 -0.12 -12.77 -16.93
C GLY A 53 0.10 -13.59 -15.65
N ILE A 54 0.75 -14.74 -15.77
CA ILE A 54 1.07 -15.63 -14.64
C ILE A 54 2.57 -15.57 -14.34
N GLY A 55 2.93 -15.06 -13.16
CA GLY A 55 4.31 -15.00 -12.67
C GLY A 55 4.61 -16.06 -11.62
N ALA A 56 5.76 -16.72 -11.73
CA ALA A 56 6.25 -17.68 -10.74
C ALA A 56 7.79 -17.75 -10.71
N SER A 57 8.36 -18.27 -9.63
CA SER A 57 9.81 -18.43 -9.47
C SER A 57 10.13 -19.85 -8.95
N ALA A 58 10.98 -20.01 -7.94
CA ALA A 58 11.22 -21.28 -7.28
C ALA A 58 9.89 -21.97 -6.86
N GLY A 59 9.72 -23.25 -7.19
CA GLY A 59 8.47 -24.00 -6.95
C GLY A 59 7.36 -23.76 -7.98
N GLY A 60 7.50 -22.77 -8.87
CA GLY A 60 6.44 -22.37 -9.80
C GLY A 60 5.94 -23.44 -10.78
N LEU A 61 6.76 -24.45 -11.11
CA LEU A 61 6.35 -25.56 -12.00
C LEU A 61 5.15 -26.33 -11.44
N GLU A 62 5.16 -26.68 -10.16
CA GLU A 62 4.08 -27.44 -9.52
C GLU A 62 2.78 -26.64 -9.50
N ALA A 63 2.87 -25.33 -9.30
CA ALA A 63 1.74 -24.42 -9.37
C ALA A 63 1.21 -24.23 -10.82
N PHE A 64 2.08 -24.14 -11.83
CA PHE A 64 1.67 -24.15 -13.24
C PHE A 64 1.00 -25.46 -13.63
N GLU A 65 1.56 -26.61 -13.24
CA GLU A 65 0.95 -27.92 -13.55
C GLU A 65 -0.42 -28.05 -12.90
N ALA A 66 -0.60 -27.65 -11.64
CA ALA A 66 -1.91 -27.65 -10.98
C ALA A 66 -2.91 -26.71 -11.67
N PHE A 67 -2.52 -25.47 -11.97
CA PHE A 67 -3.36 -24.48 -12.65
C PHE A 67 -3.80 -24.96 -14.04
N PHE A 68 -2.86 -25.36 -14.90
CA PHE A 68 -3.18 -25.76 -16.27
C PHE A 68 -3.89 -27.12 -16.37
N THR A 69 -3.73 -28.01 -15.40
CA THR A 69 -4.54 -29.26 -15.31
C THR A 69 -6.01 -28.97 -15.03
N ALA A 70 -6.31 -27.91 -14.26
CA ALA A 70 -7.67 -27.49 -13.93
C ALA A 70 -8.26 -26.46 -14.91
N MET A 71 -7.52 -26.06 -15.94
CA MET A 71 -7.91 -25.00 -16.88
C MET A 71 -8.50 -25.58 -18.19
N PRO A 72 -9.80 -25.34 -18.49
CA PRO A 72 -10.40 -25.65 -19.79
C PRO A 72 -9.65 -25.03 -20.97
N ALA A 73 -9.64 -25.74 -22.10
CA ALA A 73 -8.91 -25.35 -23.31
C ALA A 73 -9.73 -24.53 -24.33
N ASP A 74 -10.95 -24.14 -23.96
CA ASP A 74 -11.95 -23.40 -24.74
C ASP A 74 -12.49 -22.17 -23.97
N ALA A 75 -11.69 -21.66 -23.04
CA ALA A 75 -12.08 -20.60 -22.11
C ALA A 75 -12.20 -19.21 -22.76
N GLY A 76 -11.68 -19.02 -23.98
CA GLY A 76 -11.60 -17.73 -24.67
C GLY A 76 -10.51 -16.80 -24.13
N LEU A 77 -9.51 -17.34 -23.43
CA LEU A 77 -8.49 -16.59 -22.69
C LEU A 77 -7.08 -16.84 -23.25
N ALA A 78 -6.20 -15.85 -23.15
CA ALA A 78 -4.78 -16.02 -23.47
C ALA A 78 -3.92 -15.97 -22.20
N PHE A 79 -2.99 -16.92 -22.07
CA PHE A 79 -2.11 -17.05 -20.90
C PHE A 79 -0.68 -16.69 -21.25
N ILE A 80 -0.06 -15.79 -20.49
CA ILE A 80 1.34 -15.40 -20.65
C ILE A 80 2.09 -15.78 -19.38
N VAL A 81 2.91 -16.82 -19.49
CA VAL A 81 3.66 -17.44 -18.40
C VAL A 81 5.06 -16.81 -18.34
N VAL A 82 5.34 -16.14 -17.23
CA VAL A 82 6.60 -15.44 -16.95
C VAL A 82 7.33 -16.13 -15.78
N PRO A 83 8.07 -17.21 -16.05
CA PRO A 83 8.89 -17.88 -15.05
C PRO A 83 10.21 -17.11 -14.84
N HIS A 84 10.64 -16.96 -13.60
CA HIS A 84 11.98 -16.47 -13.26
C HIS A 84 13.04 -17.57 -13.54
N LEU A 85 13.38 -17.77 -14.82
CA LEU A 85 14.32 -18.79 -15.28
C LEU A 85 15.78 -18.45 -14.93
N ASP A 86 16.58 -19.48 -14.65
CA ASP A 86 18.04 -19.35 -14.60
C ASP A 86 18.62 -19.17 -16.03
N PRO A 87 19.54 -18.21 -16.25
CA PRO A 87 20.19 -17.96 -17.53
C PRO A 87 20.84 -19.16 -18.24
N THR A 88 21.21 -20.21 -17.51
CA THR A 88 22.05 -21.31 -18.00
C THR A 88 21.28 -22.53 -18.52
N HIS A 89 19.99 -22.65 -18.21
CA HIS A 89 19.20 -23.84 -18.51
C HIS A 89 18.27 -23.60 -19.71
N GLY A 90 18.27 -24.55 -20.66
CA GLY A 90 17.30 -24.58 -21.75
C GLY A 90 15.89 -24.76 -21.19
N SER A 91 14.95 -23.88 -21.57
CA SER A 91 13.61 -23.88 -20.99
C SER A 91 12.74 -25.00 -21.55
N ILE A 92 12.71 -26.14 -20.84
CA ILE A 92 11.80 -27.27 -21.05
C ILE A 92 10.35 -26.90 -20.61
N MET A 93 10.13 -25.72 -20.03
CA MET A 93 8.85 -25.26 -19.50
C MET A 93 7.66 -25.37 -20.48
N PRO A 94 7.77 -25.04 -21.79
CA PRO A 94 6.68 -25.24 -22.74
C PRO A 94 6.29 -26.73 -22.87
N GLU A 95 7.27 -27.63 -22.90
CA GLU A 95 7.08 -29.08 -23.05
C GLU A 95 6.55 -29.75 -21.77
N LEU A 96 6.71 -29.11 -20.61
CA LEU A 96 6.12 -29.54 -19.35
C LEU A 96 4.65 -29.10 -19.27
N ILE A 97 4.36 -27.81 -19.52
CA ILE A 97 2.98 -27.30 -19.50
C ILE A 97 2.12 -27.96 -20.59
N GLN A 98 2.68 -28.26 -21.77
CA GLN A 98 1.94 -28.93 -22.86
C GLN A 98 1.47 -30.35 -22.50
N LYS A 99 2.05 -30.99 -21.47
CA LYS A 99 1.59 -32.30 -20.95
C LYS A 99 0.38 -32.18 -20.01
N ARG A 100 -0.01 -30.96 -19.61
CA ARG A 100 -1.09 -30.68 -18.65
C ARG A 100 -2.31 -29.98 -19.26
N THR A 101 -2.17 -29.35 -20.43
CA THR A 101 -3.29 -28.71 -21.13
C THR A 101 -3.36 -29.12 -22.61
N ALA A 102 -4.57 -29.12 -23.16
CA ALA A 102 -4.83 -29.30 -24.59
C ALA A 102 -4.67 -27.99 -25.39
N MET A 103 -4.52 -26.84 -24.73
CA MET A 103 -4.17 -25.57 -25.39
C MET A 103 -2.77 -25.69 -26.04
N PRO A 104 -2.54 -25.09 -27.23
CA PRO A 104 -1.18 -24.91 -27.75
C PRO A 104 -0.31 -24.12 -26.79
N VAL A 105 0.86 -24.67 -26.44
CA VAL A 105 1.87 -23.99 -25.62
C VAL A 105 3.04 -23.56 -26.51
N LEU A 106 3.20 -22.25 -26.66
CA LEU A 106 4.16 -21.63 -27.57
C LEU A 106 5.25 -20.88 -26.78
N GLN A 107 6.52 -21.09 -27.14
CA GLN A 107 7.58 -20.18 -26.71
C GLN A 107 7.45 -18.86 -27.48
N ILE A 108 7.47 -17.73 -26.76
CA ILE A 108 7.24 -16.40 -27.33
C ILE A 108 8.36 -16.05 -28.32
N LYS A 109 7.97 -15.41 -29.43
CA LYS A 109 8.88 -14.81 -30.42
C LYS A 109 8.54 -13.33 -30.54
N ASP A 110 9.50 -12.53 -31.00
CA ASP A 110 9.28 -11.09 -31.14
C ASP A 110 8.22 -10.79 -32.22
N GLY A 111 7.38 -9.79 -31.97
CA GLY A 111 6.24 -9.45 -32.83
C GLY A 111 5.09 -10.46 -32.83
N MET A 112 5.10 -11.47 -31.96
CA MET A 112 4.02 -12.47 -31.87
C MET A 112 2.74 -11.85 -31.34
N ARG A 113 1.66 -11.91 -32.12
CA ARG A 113 0.33 -11.47 -31.66
C ARG A 113 -0.27 -12.50 -30.69
N VAL A 114 -0.97 -12.01 -29.67
CA VAL A 114 -1.70 -12.86 -28.73
C VAL A 114 -3.03 -13.32 -29.35
N GLU A 115 -3.25 -14.64 -29.34
CA GLU A 115 -4.46 -15.34 -29.79
C GLU A 115 -5.12 -16.04 -28.59
N PRO A 116 -6.46 -16.26 -28.61
CA PRO A 116 -7.17 -16.95 -27.54
C PRO A 116 -6.74 -18.42 -27.41
N ASP A 117 -7.11 -19.03 -26.28
CA ASP A 117 -6.99 -20.46 -25.99
C ASP A 117 -5.55 -20.99 -26.18
N THR A 118 -4.57 -20.12 -25.92
CA THR A 118 -3.15 -20.34 -26.19
C THR A 118 -2.31 -19.92 -24.97
N VAL A 119 -1.28 -20.72 -24.66
CA VAL A 119 -0.33 -20.45 -23.58
C VAL A 119 1.01 -20.00 -24.18
N TYR A 120 1.51 -18.86 -23.71
CA TYR A 120 2.71 -18.20 -24.21
C TYR A 120 3.79 -18.18 -23.12
N VAL A 121 4.93 -18.82 -23.35
CA VAL A 121 6.01 -18.95 -22.36
C VAL A 121 7.21 -18.07 -22.73
N VAL A 122 7.66 -17.24 -21.79
CA VAL A 122 8.83 -16.37 -21.97
C VAL A 122 10.12 -17.18 -22.19
N PRO A 123 10.93 -16.88 -23.24
CA PRO A 123 12.24 -17.49 -23.42
C PRO A 123 13.26 -16.97 -22.37
N PRO A 124 14.27 -17.78 -21.98
CA PRO A 124 15.28 -17.35 -21.02
C PRO A 124 16.11 -16.16 -21.54
N ASN A 125 16.63 -15.35 -20.61
CA ASN A 125 17.49 -14.19 -20.86
C ASN A 125 16.88 -13.02 -21.66
N GLN A 126 15.55 -12.90 -21.71
CA GLN A 126 14.86 -11.80 -22.39
C GLN A 126 13.76 -11.19 -21.51
N ASN A 127 13.55 -9.88 -21.62
CA ASN A 127 12.45 -9.20 -20.95
C ASN A 127 11.27 -9.02 -21.89
N LEU A 128 10.08 -9.42 -21.43
CA LEU A 128 8.84 -9.32 -22.19
C LEU A 128 8.14 -7.97 -21.94
N SER A 129 7.65 -7.38 -23.03
CA SER A 129 6.63 -6.33 -23.01
C SER A 129 5.47 -6.73 -23.93
N ILE A 130 4.33 -6.06 -23.80
CA ILE A 130 3.19 -6.18 -24.71
C ILE A 130 2.78 -4.79 -25.20
N LEU A 131 2.30 -4.69 -26.44
CA LEU A 131 1.79 -3.46 -27.05
C LEU A 131 0.74 -3.79 -28.12
N ASN A 132 -0.47 -3.23 -28.01
CA ASN A 132 -1.66 -3.52 -28.81
C ASN A 132 -1.94 -5.03 -28.94
N GLY A 133 -1.84 -5.80 -27.85
CA GLY A 133 -2.00 -7.26 -27.87
C GLY A 133 -0.90 -8.01 -28.64
N THR A 134 0.26 -7.37 -28.85
CA THR A 134 1.42 -7.96 -29.55
C THR A 134 2.61 -8.01 -28.61
N LEU A 135 3.22 -9.19 -28.51
CA LEU A 135 4.36 -9.48 -27.64
C LEU A 135 5.66 -8.91 -28.24
N GLN A 136 6.49 -8.31 -27.40
CA GLN A 136 7.73 -7.64 -27.76
C GLN A 136 8.85 -8.13 -26.85
N LEU A 137 9.93 -8.68 -27.41
CA LEU A 137 11.05 -9.23 -26.66
C LEU A 137 12.24 -8.25 -26.69
N MET A 138 12.75 -7.88 -25.51
CA MET A 138 13.87 -6.96 -25.38
C MET A 138 15.08 -7.63 -24.72
N GLU A 139 16.27 -7.33 -25.26
CA GLU A 139 17.54 -7.81 -24.71
C GLU A 139 17.83 -7.20 -23.33
N LEU A 140 18.37 -8.02 -22.42
CA LEU A 140 18.75 -7.63 -21.06
C LEU A 140 19.86 -6.58 -21.06
N SER A 141 19.46 -5.30 -21.07
CA SER A 141 20.35 -4.15 -21.30
C SER A 141 21.39 -3.89 -20.19
N ARG A 142 21.42 -4.69 -19.10
CA ARG A 142 22.43 -4.61 -18.01
C ARG A 142 22.69 -5.97 -17.34
N PRO A 143 23.87 -6.60 -17.51
CA PRO A 143 24.22 -7.87 -16.85
C PRO A 143 24.64 -7.72 -15.36
N ARG A 144 24.18 -6.67 -14.67
CA ARG A 144 24.54 -6.34 -13.27
C ARG A 144 23.41 -5.70 -12.46
N GLY A 145 22.16 -5.85 -12.91
CA GLY A 145 20.97 -5.56 -12.11
C GLY A 145 20.31 -6.84 -11.64
N VAL A 146 19.51 -6.79 -10.57
CA VAL A 146 18.52 -7.83 -10.31
C VAL A 146 17.43 -7.67 -11.37
N ASN A 147 17.10 -8.73 -12.10
CA ASN A 147 15.98 -8.69 -13.04
C ASN A 147 14.67 -8.93 -12.28
N LEU A 148 13.62 -8.22 -12.66
CA LEU A 148 12.26 -8.36 -12.11
C LEU A 148 11.29 -8.57 -13.29
N PRO A 149 11.39 -9.73 -13.98
CA PRO A 149 10.64 -9.96 -15.21
C PRO A 149 9.12 -9.97 -14.98
N ILE A 150 8.64 -10.39 -13.80
CA ILE A 150 7.21 -10.45 -13.49
C ILE A 150 6.67 -9.04 -13.26
N ASP A 151 7.29 -8.23 -12.41
CA ASP A 151 6.93 -6.82 -12.22
C ASP A 151 6.99 -6.05 -13.54
N SER A 152 8.05 -6.25 -14.34
CA SER A 152 8.22 -5.61 -15.65
C SER A 152 7.09 -5.97 -16.61
N PHE A 153 6.74 -7.26 -16.73
CA PHE A 153 5.70 -7.70 -17.65
C PHE A 153 4.30 -7.28 -17.18
N LEU A 154 3.94 -7.49 -15.92
CA LEU A 154 2.62 -7.13 -15.41
C LEU A 154 2.38 -5.61 -15.46
N ARG A 155 3.43 -4.78 -15.26
CA ARG A 155 3.39 -3.33 -15.50
C ARG A 155 3.14 -2.96 -16.98
N ALA A 156 3.58 -3.78 -17.94
CA ALA A 156 3.26 -3.59 -19.35
C ALA A 156 1.84 -4.07 -19.69
N LEU A 157 1.44 -5.24 -19.18
CA LEU A 157 0.11 -5.84 -19.36
C LEU A 157 -1.01 -4.90 -18.87
N ALA A 158 -0.85 -4.31 -17.69
CA ALA A 158 -1.78 -3.32 -17.13
C ALA A 158 -2.02 -2.15 -18.09
N ARG A 159 -0.94 -1.58 -18.65
CA ARG A 159 -0.99 -0.41 -19.54
C ARG A 159 -1.60 -0.71 -20.91
N ASP A 160 -1.54 -1.96 -21.35
CA ASP A 160 -1.99 -2.37 -22.69
C ASP A 160 -3.43 -2.88 -22.70
N GLN A 161 -3.83 -3.61 -21.66
CA GLN A 161 -5.13 -4.31 -21.59
C GLN A 161 -6.13 -3.67 -20.60
N GLY A 162 -5.66 -2.80 -19.71
CA GLY A 162 -6.48 -2.07 -18.75
C GLY A 162 -7.23 -3.01 -17.80
N GLU A 163 -8.55 -2.92 -17.77
CA GLU A 163 -9.44 -3.82 -17.02
C GLU A 163 -9.42 -5.28 -17.51
N ASN A 164 -9.01 -5.53 -18.77
CA ASN A 164 -8.89 -6.87 -19.34
C ASN A 164 -7.57 -7.57 -18.94
N ALA A 165 -6.70 -6.89 -18.19
CA ALA A 165 -5.51 -7.49 -17.60
C ALA A 165 -5.88 -8.35 -16.38
N VAL A 166 -5.38 -9.59 -16.34
CA VAL A 166 -5.39 -10.40 -15.13
C VAL A 166 -3.95 -10.69 -14.73
N GLY A 167 -3.61 -10.44 -13.47
CA GLY A 167 -2.33 -10.83 -12.86
C GLY A 167 -2.51 -12.04 -11.95
N ILE A 168 -1.68 -13.07 -12.10
CA ILE A 168 -1.64 -14.21 -11.20
C ILE A 168 -0.23 -14.35 -10.64
N ILE A 169 -0.07 -14.29 -9.33
CA ILE A 169 1.21 -14.53 -8.63
C ILE A 169 1.17 -15.92 -8.00
N LEU A 170 2.04 -16.80 -8.47
CA LEU A 170 2.23 -18.15 -7.94
C LEU A 170 3.52 -18.24 -7.11
N SER A 171 3.76 -19.43 -6.56
CA SER A 171 4.89 -19.73 -5.68
C SER A 171 6.25 -19.26 -6.22
N GLY A 172 7.05 -18.71 -5.31
CA GLY A 172 8.34 -18.11 -5.65
C GLY A 172 9.02 -17.41 -4.49
N THR A 173 10.33 -17.18 -4.63
CA THR A 173 11.15 -16.46 -3.65
C THR A 173 11.37 -15.01 -4.06
N GLY A 174 11.24 -14.08 -3.10
CA GLY A 174 11.50 -12.65 -3.31
C GLY A 174 10.21 -11.83 -3.28
N SER A 175 10.16 -10.76 -4.08
CA SER A 175 9.02 -9.84 -4.18
C SER A 175 8.75 -9.38 -5.62
N ASP A 176 9.17 -10.18 -6.62
CA ASP A 176 8.88 -9.93 -8.03
C ASP A 176 7.41 -10.29 -8.31
N GLY A 177 6.66 -9.33 -8.87
CA GLY A 177 5.22 -9.40 -9.03
C GLY A 177 4.44 -8.47 -8.10
N THR A 178 5.00 -8.06 -6.94
CA THR A 178 4.34 -7.13 -6.00
C THR A 178 4.02 -5.77 -6.62
N LEU A 179 4.92 -5.22 -7.46
CA LEU A 179 4.72 -3.93 -8.12
C LEU A 179 3.92 -4.07 -9.42
N GLY A 180 3.91 -5.27 -10.01
CA GLY A 180 3.03 -5.70 -11.09
C GLY A 180 1.56 -5.80 -10.67
N VAL A 181 1.30 -6.41 -9.51
CA VAL A 181 -0.01 -6.48 -8.84
C VAL A 181 -0.56 -5.09 -8.58
N LYS A 182 0.24 -4.19 -7.96
CA LYS A 182 -0.11 -2.76 -7.82
C LYS A 182 -0.50 -2.17 -9.19
N ALA A 183 0.29 -2.38 -10.25
CA ALA A 183 0.03 -1.81 -11.56
C ALA A 183 -1.28 -2.28 -12.21
N ILE A 184 -1.56 -3.60 -12.20
CA ILE A 184 -2.80 -4.18 -12.77
C ILE A 184 -4.03 -3.65 -12.01
N LYS A 185 -3.96 -3.59 -10.67
CA LYS A 185 -5.00 -2.99 -9.83
C LYS A 185 -5.19 -1.50 -10.10
N GLY A 186 -4.14 -0.78 -10.46
CA GLY A 186 -4.20 0.62 -10.90
C GLY A 186 -5.14 0.84 -12.09
N GLU A 187 -5.07 -0.06 -13.07
CA GLU A 187 -5.90 -0.02 -14.27
C GLU A 187 -7.23 -0.82 -14.15
N ALA A 188 -7.54 -1.28 -12.93
CA ALA A 188 -8.72 -2.06 -12.52
C ALA A 188 -8.80 -3.52 -13.01
N GLY A 189 -7.70 -4.07 -13.52
CA GLY A 189 -7.59 -5.50 -13.83
C GLY A 189 -7.64 -6.38 -12.57
N MET A 190 -7.97 -7.67 -12.75
CA MET A 190 -8.08 -8.64 -11.66
C MET A 190 -6.70 -9.13 -11.18
N VAL A 191 -6.57 -9.44 -9.90
CA VAL A 191 -5.37 -10.07 -9.33
C VAL A 191 -5.76 -11.30 -8.51
N MET A 192 -5.15 -12.43 -8.81
CA MET A 192 -5.21 -13.64 -8.00
C MET A 192 -3.81 -13.94 -7.44
N VAL A 193 -3.74 -14.43 -6.22
CA VAL A 193 -2.47 -14.84 -5.59
C VAL A 193 -2.62 -16.27 -5.08
N GLN A 194 -1.56 -17.05 -5.19
CA GLN A 194 -1.51 -18.38 -4.61
C GLN A 194 -1.60 -18.30 -3.09
N ASP A 195 -2.44 -19.14 -2.50
CA ASP A 195 -2.49 -19.33 -1.05
C ASP A 195 -1.12 -19.74 -0.47
N GLU A 196 -0.77 -19.19 0.69
CA GLU A 196 0.57 -19.35 1.28
C GLU A 196 0.84 -20.78 1.78
N GLU A 197 -0.18 -21.49 2.30
CA GLU A 197 -0.02 -22.90 2.72
C GLU A 197 0.19 -23.82 1.50
N SER A 198 -0.46 -23.51 0.38
CA SER A 198 -0.27 -24.22 -0.88
C SER A 198 1.07 -23.94 -1.58
N ALA A 199 1.84 -22.94 -1.13
CA ALA A 199 3.01 -22.43 -1.84
C ALA A 199 4.32 -23.02 -1.33
N LYS A 200 4.99 -23.85 -2.16
CA LYS A 200 6.32 -24.43 -1.90
C LYS A 200 7.38 -23.40 -1.47
N TYR A 201 7.26 -22.19 -1.99
CA TYR A 201 7.92 -20.98 -1.55
C TYR A 201 6.87 -19.85 -1.48
N ASP A 202 6.72 -19.30 -0.28
CA ASP A 202 5.73 -18.32 0.16
C ASP A 202 6.04 -16.87 -0.25
N GLY A 203 7.33 -16.53 -0.39
CA GLY A 203 7.80 -15.15 -0.36
C GLY A 203 7.15 -14.21 -1.38
N MET A 204 7.00 -14.66 -2.64
CA MET A 204 6.29 -13.89 -3.68
C MET A 204 4.78 -13.78 -3.40
N PRO A 205 4.04 -14.89 -3.17
CA PRO A 205 2.66 -14.83 -2.69
C PRO A 205 2.43 -13.88 -1.51
N ARG A 206 3.15 -14.06 -0.40
CA ARG A 206 3.05 -13.23 0.81
C ARG A 206 3.34 -11.76 0.54
N SER A 207 4.34 -11.47 -0.31
CA SER A 207 4.68 -10.11 -0.72
C SER A 207 3.64 -9.48 -1.67
N ALA A 208 2.75 -10.26 -2.28
CA ALA A 208 1.61 -9.76 -3.06
C ALA A 208 0.32 -9.65 -2.20
N ILE A 209 0.09 -10.59 -1.29
CA ILE A 209 -1.01 -10.55 -0.30
C ILE A 209 -0.85 -9.34 0.62
N ALA A 210 0.36 -9.09 1.12
CA ALA A 210 0.68 -7.98 2.00
C ALA A 210 0.53 -6.57 1.38
N THR A 211 0.13 -6.44 0.10
CA THR A 211 -0.29 -5.14 -0.44
C THR A 211 -1.77 -4.84 -0.21
N GLY A 212 -2.57 -5.81 0.26
CA GLY A 212 -4.02 -5.68 0.38
C GLY A 212 -4.78 -5.63 -0.95
N LEU A 213 -4.15 -6.06 -2.07
CA LEU A 213 -4.69 -5.91 -3.44
C LEU A 213 -4.96 -7.23 -4.18
N ALA A 214 -5.00 -8.37 -3.49
CA ALA A 214 -5.48 -9.62 -4.08
C ALA A 214 -7.03 -9.63 -4.10
N ASP A 215 -7.67 -9.96 -5.22
CA ASP A 215 -9.12 -10.25 -5.24
C ASP A 215 -9.41 -11.61 -4.63
N TYR A 216 -8.52 -12.58 -4.90
CA TYR A 216 -8.63 -13.97 -4.50
C TYR A 216 -7.27 -14.49 -4.07
N VAL A 217 -7.22 -15.11 -2.89
CA VAL A 217 -6.11 -15.92 -2.40
C VAL A 217 -6.60 -17.37 -2.40
N LEU A 218 -6.03 -18.22 -3.25
CA LEU A 218 -6.56 -19.56 -3.54
C LEU A 218 -5.45 -20.57 -3.90
N PRO A 219 -5.67 -21.88 -3.68
CA PRO A 219 -4.82 -22.92 -4.26
C PRO A 219 -4.83 -22.85 -5.82
N PRO A 220 -3.72 -23.15 -6.52
CA PRO A 220 -3.64 -22.96 -7.98
C PRO A 220 -4.65 -23.77 -8.79
N GLY A 221 -5.09 -24.94 -8.28
CA GLY A 221 -6.12 -25.76 -8.94
C GLY A 221 -7.54 -25.19 -8.86
N GLU A 222 -7.82 -24.27 -7.95
CA GLU A 222 -9.14 -23.63 -7.80
C GLU A 222 -9.24 -22.33 -8.61
N MET A 223 -8.11 -21.68 -8.88
CA MET A 223 -8.06 -20.40 -9.61
C MET A 223 -8.76 -20.45 -10.98
N PRO A 224 -8.60 -21.47 -11.85
CA PRO A 224 -9.29 -21.53 -13.14
C PRO A 224 -10.82 -21.43 -13.04
N GLY A 225 -11.41 -22.10 -12.04
CA GLY A 225 -12.85 -22.08 -11.81
C GLY A 225 -13.34 -20.68 -11.42
N GLN A 226 -12.60 -19.97 -10.58
CA GLN A 226 -12.96 -18.61 -10.16
C GLN A 226 -12.67 -17.55 -11.24
N LEU A 227 -11.57 -17.71 -11.98
CA LEU A 227 -11.21 -16.91 -13.15
C LEU A 227 -12.31 -16.94 -14.23
N ILE A 228 -12.79 -18.14 -14.57
CA ILE A 228 -13.86 -18.32 -15.55
C ILE A 228 -15.18 -17.72 -15.07
N LYS A 229 -15.55 -17.85 -13.78
CA LYS A 229 -16.74 -17.19 -13.23
C LYS A 229 -16.64 -15.67 -13.37
N TYR A 230 -15.55 -15.08 -12.87
CA TYR A 230 -15.34 -13.63 -12.91
C TYR A 230 -15.46 -13.07 -14.33
N LEU A 231 -14.76 -13.69 -15.29
CA LEU A 231 -14.78 -13.22 -16.68
C LEU A 231 -16.10 -13.52 -17.41
N ARG A 232 -16.86 -14.55 -17.00
CA ARG A 232 -18.22 -14.78 -17.55
C ARG A 232 -19.19 -13.66 -17.15
N HIS A 233 -19.20 -13.21 -15.89
CA HIS A 233 -20.03 -12.06 -15.51
C HIS A 233 -19.56 -10.78 -16.23
N ALA A 234 -18.24 -10.52 -16.27
CA ALA A 234 -17.67 -9.33 -16.90
C ALA A 234 -17.95 -9.22 -18.41
N VAL A 235 -18.17 -10.34 -19.10
CA VAL A 235 -18.52 -10.37 -20.53
C VAL A 235 -20.04 -10.30 -20.78
N HIS A 236 -20.88 -10.65 -19.79
CA HIS A 236 -22.34 -10.51 -19.91
C HIS A 236 -22.81 -9.07 -19.66
N GLU A 237 -22.17 -8.35 -18.73
CA GLU A 237 -22.37 -6.90 -18.52
C GLU A 237 -21.53 -6.05 -19.48
N ASN A 238 -21.69 -6.27 -20.80
CA ASN A 238 -21.30 -5.26 -21.80
C ASN A 238 -22.34 -4.12 -21.84
N THR A 239 -22.61 -3.55 -20.66
CA THR A 239 -23.73 -2.64 -20.33
C THR A 239 -23.37 -1.21 -20.73
N ALA A 240 -22.98 -1.05 -22.00
CA ALA A 240 -22.79 0.23 -22.68
C ALA A 240 -24.12 0.98 -22.94
N THR A 241 -25.08 0.86 -22.03
CA THR A 241 -26.51 1.18 -22.17
C THR A 241 -27.05 2.08 -21.04
N VAL A 242 -26.16 2.77 -20.31
CA VAL A 242 -26.50 4.01 -19.57
C VAL A 242 -25.53 5.17 -19.90
N LEU A 243 -25.11 5.27 -21.17
CA LEU A 243 -24.43 6.45 -21.71
C LEU A 243 -25.36 7.29 -22.59
N ALA A 244 -26.47 7.73 -21.99
CA ALA A 244 -27.35 8.77 -22.52
C ALA A 244 -27.76 9.75 -21.40
N ASP A 245 -27.78 11.03 -21.76
CA ASP A 245 -28.35 12.21 -21.07
C ASP A 245 -27.80 12.74 -19.72
N ASP A 246 -28.04 14.05 -19.59
CA ASP A 246 -28.04 14.95 -18.42
C ASP A 246 -26.83 15.05 -17.49
N GLY A 247 -25.87 14.13 -17.52
CA GLY A 247 -24.65 14.27 -16.72
C GLY A 247 -24.88 14.25 -15.20
N ARG A 248 -26.05 13.81 -14.72
CA ARG A 248 -26.32 13.46 -13.31
C ARG A 248 -25.78 12.06 -12.97
N MET A 249 -25.59 11.73 -11.70
CA MET A 249 -25.31 10.34 -11.28
C MET A 249 -26.64 9.58 -11.14
N PRO A 250 -26.68 8.27 -11.44
CA PRO A 250 -27.82 7.43 -11.04
C PRO A 250 -28.07 7.53 -9.53
N ASP A 251 -29.34 7.54 -9.13
CA ASP A 251 -29.77 7.65 -7.72
C ASP A 251 -29.18 6.54 -6.82
N THR A 252 -28.99 5.32 -7.36
CA THR A 252 -28.25 4.24 -6.70
C THR A 252 -26.79 4.60 -6.43
N LEU A 253 -26.10 5.17 -7.41
CA LEU A 253 -24.70 5.61 -7.28
C LEU A 253 -24.56 6.79 -6.30
N GLN A 254 -25.56 7.68 -6.21
CA GLN A 254 -25.60 8.72 -5.19
C GLN A 254 -25.77 8.12 -3.78
N LYS A 255 -26.62 7.10 -3.62
CA LYS A 255 -26.80 6.38 -2.35
C LYS A 255 -25.51 5.68 -1.90
N ILE A 256 -24.74 5.10 -2.82
CA ILE A 256 -23.41 4.54 -2.52
C ILE A 256 -22.45 5.64 -2.03
N CYS A 257 -22.40 6.79 -2.72
CA CYS A 257 -21.57 7.92 -2.27
C CYS A 257 -21.98 8.44 -0.88
N ILE A 258 -23.28 8.42 -0.55
CA ILE A 258 -23.79 8.81 0.77
C ILE A 258 -23.39 7.79 1.83
N LEU A 259 -23.55 6.48 1.58
CA LEU A 259 -23.14 5.42 2.52
C LEU A 259 -21.63 5.49 2.81
N LEU A 260 -20.80 5.59 1.78
CA LEU A 260 -19.36 5.78 1.91
C LEU A 260 -19.03 7.06 2.71
N ARG A 261 -19.71 8.17 2.44
CA ARG A 261 -19.49 9.44 3.15
C ARG A 261 -19.91 9.38 4.62
N THR A 262 -20.97 8.64 4.96
CA THR A 262 -21.39 8.43 6.35
C THR A 262 -20.41 7.54 7.10
N ARG A 263 -19.89 6.47 6.47
CA ARG A 263 -18.94 5.53 7.09
C ARG A 263 -17.52 6.10 7.21
N THR A 264 -17.04 6.84 6.21
CA THR A 264 -15.62 7.24 6.08
C THR A 264 -15.38 8.75 6.15
N GLY A 265 -16.43 9.57 6.12
CA GLY A 265 -16.30 11.04 6.08
C GLY A 265 -15.79 11.62 4.74
N HIS A 266 -15.50 10.80 3.72
CA HIS A 266 -15.04 11.23 2.40
C HIS A 266 -16.17 11.27 1.34
N ASP A 267 -16.17 12.29 0.48
CA ASP A 267 -17.23 12.50 -0.52
C ASP A 267 -16.74 12.20 -1.94
N PHE A 268 -17.25 11.12 -2.53
CA PHE A 268 -16.95 10.68 -3.89
C PHE A 268 -17.91 11.22 -4.96
N SER A 269 -18.95 11.98 -4.60
CA SER A 269 -19.97 12.45 -5.55
C SER A 269 -19.45 13.39 -6.65
N LEU A 270 -18.27 14.00 -6.43
CA LEU A 270 -17.58 14.88 -7.39
C LEU A 270 -16.34 14.21 -8.05
N TYR A 271 -16.14 12.91 -7.88
CA TYR A 271 -15.15 12.13 -8.61
C TYR A 271 -15.68 11.71 -9.99
N LYS A 272 -14.82 11.18 -10.86
CA LYS A 272 -15.23 10.72 -12.20
C LYS A 272 -16.08 9.45 -12.11
N LYS A 273 -17.34 9.57 -12.53
CA LYS A 273 -18.31 8.47 -12.50
C LYS A 273 -17.79 7.16 -13.09
N ASN A 274 -17.22 7.18 -14.29
CA ASN A 274 -16.69 5.98 -14.95
C ASN A 274 -15.62 5.27 -14.11
N THR A 275 -14.83 6.03 -13.33
CA THR A 275 -13.85 5.47 -12.39
C THR A 275 -14.54 4.82 -11.20
N ILE A 276 -15.53 5.48 -10.59
CA ILE A 276 -16.31 4.91 -9.46
C ILE A 276 -17.09 3.67 -9.93
N GLN A 277 -17.78 3.78 -11.06
CA GLN A 277 -18.63 2.76 -11.65
C GLN A 277 -17.84 1.48 -11.93
N ARG A 278 -16.70 1.56 -12.62
CA ARG A 278 -15.86 0.38 -12.89
C ARG A 278 -15.34 -0.33 -11.63
N ARG A 279 -15.08 0.44 -10.56
CA ARG A 279 -14.64 -0.09 -9.25
C ARG A 279 -15.78 -0.78 -8.51
N LEU A 280 -16.94 -0.14 -8.51
CA LEU A 280 -18.21 -0.67 -8.00
C LEU A 280 -18.63 -1.96 -8.73
N GLU A 281 -18.58 -1.95 -10.06
CA GLU A 281 -18.85 -3.11 -10.91
C GLU A 281 -17.92 -4.28 -10.55
N ARG A 282 -16.61 -4.06 -10.36
CA ARG A 282 -15.71 -5.13 -9.91
C ARG A 282 -16.06 -5.67 -8.51
N ARG A 283 -16.44 -4.83 -7.53
CA ARG A 283 -16.90 -5.32 -6.21
C ARG A 283 -18.22 -6.11 -6.30
N MET A 284 -19.15 -5.65 -7.14
CA MET A 284 -20.37 -6.39 -7.49
C MET A 284 -20.05 -7.77 -8.10
N HIS A 285 -19.06 -7.86 -9.00
CA HIS A 285 -18.61 -9.12 -9.60
C HIS A 285 -17.98 -10.08 -8.59
N VAL A 286 -17.17 -9.58 -7.64
CA VAL A 286 -16.59 -10.40 -6.55
C VAL A 286 -17.68 -11.06 -5.71
N HIS A 287 -18.77 -10.33 -5.44
CA HIS A 287 -19.93 -10.82 -4.67
C HIS A 287 -21.03 -11.50 -5.51
N GLN A 288 -20.88 -11.62 -6.83
CA GLN A 288 -21.89 -12.17 -7.75
C GLN A 288 -23.25 -11.43 -7.64
N ILE A 289 -23.22 -10.10 -7.51
CA ILE A 289 -24.41 -9.24 -7.43
C ILE A 289 -24.57 -8.47 -8.74
N ASP A 290 -25.41 -8.95 -9.66
CA ASP A 290 -25.60 -8.34 -10.99
C ASP A 290 -26.42 -7.01 -10.96
N VAL A 291 -26.95 -6.60 -9.80
CA VAL A 291 -27.88 -5.45 -9.69
C VAL A 291 -27.39 -4.42 -8.66
N VAL A 292 -27.07 -3.21 -9.12
CA VAL A 292 -26.53 -2.10 -8.29
C VAL A 292 -27.42 -1.76 -7.08
N LYS A 293 -28.75 -1.90 -7.21
CA LYS A 293 -29.71 -1.66 -6.12
C LYS A 293 -29.58 -2.69 -4.98
N ASP A 294 -29.29 -3.93 -5.34
CA ASP A 294 -29.15 -5.02 -4.37
C ASP A 294 -27.76 -4.93 -3.71
N TYR A 295 -26.75 -4.45 -4.44
CA TYR A 295 -25.45 -4.07 -3.88
C TYR A 295 -25.54 -2.89 -2.89
N VAL A 296 -26.38 -1.87 -3.13
CA VAL A 296 -26.71 -0.84 -2.12
C VAL A 296 -27.29 -1.49 -0.85
N THR A 297 -28.14 -2.50 -1.01
CA THR A 297 -28.76 -3.23 0.10
C THR A 297 -27.76 -4.15 0.82
N TYR A 298 -26.69 -4.59 0.15
CA TYR A 298 -25.58 -5.34 0.73
C TYR A 298 -24.64 -4.43 1.53
N LEU A 299 -24.23 -3.27 0.97
CA LEU A 299 -23.47 -2.23 1.68
C LEU A 299 -24.17 -1.77 2.97
N GLN A 300 -25.50 -1.66 2.96
CA GLN A 300 -26.30 -1.31 4.14
C GLN A 300 -26.32 -2.39 5.25
N LYS A 301 -25.78 -3.58 4.97
CA LYS A 301 -25.71 -4.72 5.92
C LYS A 301 -24.28 -5.13 6.25
N SER A 302 -23.29 -4.63 5.52
CA SER A 302 -21.88 -5.00 5.63
C SER A 302 -21.01 -3.75 5.65
N GLU A 303 -20.71 -3.25 6.85
CA GLU A 303 -19.77 -2.13 7.03
C GLU A 303 -18.38 -2.47 6.49
N VAL A 304 -17.97 -3.74 6.64
CA VAL A 304 -16.72 -4.27 6.07
C VAL A 304 -16.69 -4.11 4.55
N GLU A 305 -17.81 -4.31 3.83
CA GLU A 305 -17.83 -4.06 2.38
C GLU A 305 -17.78 -2.56 2.05
N ALA A 306 -18.33 -1.68 2.89
CA ALA A 306 -18.19 -0.24 2.69
C ALA A 306 -16.73 0.20 2.84
N ASP A 307 -15.99 -0.37 3.79
CA ASP A 307 -14.57 -0.10 4.00
C ASP A 307 -13.70 -0.70 2.88
N ILE A 308 -14.01 -1.91 2.39
CA ILE A 308 -13.31 -2.50 1.23
C ILE A 308 -13.62 -1.72 -0.06
N LEU A 309 -14.87 -1.30 -0.28
CA LEU A 309 -15.23 -0.45 -1.43
C LEU A 309 -14.54 0.92 -1.36
N PHE A 310 -14.40 1.50 -0.16
CA PHE A 310 -13.61 2.71 0.04
C PHE A 310 -12.16 2.48 -0.41
N LYS A 311 -11.47 1.47 0.12
CA LYS A 311 -10.09 1.14 -0.27
C LYS A 311 -9.95 0.82 -1.77
N GLU A 312 -10.92 0.14 -2.37
CA GLU A 312 -10.94 -0.12 -3.83
C GLU A 312 -11.09 1.16 -4.67
N LEU A 313 -11.72 2.22 -4.15
CA LEU A 313 -11.76 3.54 -4.81
C LEU A 313 -10.44 4.33 -4.64
N LEU A 314 -9.59 3.97 -3.67
CA LEU A 314 -8.28 4.59 -3.44
C LEU A 314 -7.20 3.89 -4.29
N ILE A 315 -6.83 4.52 -5.40
CA ILE A 315 -5.86 3.95 -6.34
C ILE A 315 -4.43 4.26 -5.86
N GLY A 316 -4.00 3.58 -4.79
CA GLY A 316 -2.70 3.70 -4.11
C GLY A 316 -1.49 3.16 -4.89
N VAL A 317 -1.46 3.38 -6.21
CA VAL A 317 -0.46 2.82 -7.12
C VAL A 317 0.60 3.87 -7.42
N THR A 318 1.71 3.78 -6.70
CA THR A 318 2.89 4.64 -6.83
C THR A 318 4.19 3.83 -6.87
N ASN A 319 5.30 4.47 -7.25
CA ASN A 319 6.64 3.89 -7.24
C ASN A 319 7.70 5.01 -7.15
N PHE A 320 8.92 4.66 -6.71
CA PHE A 320 10.01 5.63 -6.59
C PHE A 320 10.37 6.25 -7.93
N PHE A 321 10.59 7.56 -7.95
CA PHE A 321 10.89 8.37 -9.14
C PHE A 321 9.95 8.09 -10.32
N ARG A 322 8.64 7.92 -10.05
CA ARG A 322 7.58 7.72 -11.07
C ARG A 322 7.71 8.74 -12.20
N ASP A 323 7.99 8.25 -13.41
CA ASP A 323 8.45 9.04 -14.55
C ASP A 323 9.79 9.75 -14.28
N ALA A 324 10.88 9.01 -14.12
CA ALA A 324 12.17 9.56 -13.67
C ALA A 324 12.68 10.77 -14.49
N GLN A 325 12.36 10.83 -15.80
CA GLN A 325 12.66 11.99 -16.65
C GLN A 325 11.98 13.31 -16.20
N ALA A 326 10.86 13.24 -15.47
CA ALA A 326 10.18 14.37 -14.86
C ALA A 326 10.94 14.88 -13.63
N PHE A 327 11.40 13.96 -12.78
CA PHE A 327 12.26 14.28 -11.64
C PHE A 327 13.61 14.88 -12.11
N GLU A 328 14.20 14.38 -13.19
CA GLU A 328 15.44 14.96 -13.74
C GLU A 328 15.20 16.34 -14.42
N ALA A 329 14.02 16.60 -15.00
CA ALA A 329 13.64 17.94 -15.47
C ALA A 329 13.47 18.94 -14.30
N LEU A 330 12.89 18.48 -13.19
CA LEU A 330 12.78 19.22 -11.94
C LEU A 330 14.17 19.50 -11.32
N ARG A 331 15.05 18.49 -11.29
CA ARG A 331 16.45 18.55 -10.78
C ARG A 331 17.33 19.50 -11.59
N GLY A 332 17.33 19.38 -12.92
CA GLY A 332 18.35 19.97 -13.77
C GLY A 332 18.25 21.49 -13.97
N LYS A 333 17.07 22.08 -13.74
CA LYS A 333 16.85 23.53 -13.92
C LYS A 333 15.90 24.16 -12.91
N ILE A 334 14.77 23.50 -12.63
CA ILE A 334 13.64 24.15 -11.96
C ILE A 334 13.91 24.33 -10.46
N LEU A 335 14.43 23.31 -9.77
CA LEU A 335 14.89 23.43 -8.38
C LEU A 335 16.10 24.37 -8.25
N PRO A 336 17.16 24.29 -9.10
CA PRO A 336 18.24 25.26 -9.09
C PRO A 336 17.81 26.73 -9.22
N GLU A 337 16.81 27.03 -10.05
CA GLU A 337 16.23 28.38 -10.13
C GLU A 337 15.45 28.76 -8.86
N LEU A 338 14.59 27.87 -8.35
CA LEU A 338 13.77 28.11 -7.14
C LEU A 338 14.61 28.34 -5.88
N LEU A 339 15.79 27.70 -5.78
CA LEU A 339 16.71 27.82 -4.66
C LEU A 339 17.65 29.04 -4.79
N LYS A 340 17.75 29.66 -5.97
CA LYS A 340 18.73 30.71 -6.27
C LYS A 340 18.58 31.96 -5.41
N GLU A 341 17.33 32.37 -5.13
CA GLU A 341 17.03 33.62 -4.41
C GLU A 341 16.85 33.41 -2.89
N LYS A 342 16.87 32.16 -2.43
CA LYS A 342 16.85 31.80 -1.00
C LYS A 342 18.21 32.02 -0.35
N ARG A 343 18.22 32.22 0.96
CA ARG A 343 19.40 32.28 1.84
C ARG A 343 19.66 30.92 2.48
N ASP A 344 20.91 30.65 2.85
CA ASP A 344 21.21 29.43 3.62
C ASP A 344 20.54 29.52 5.00
N GLY A 345 19.94 28.41 5.43
CA GLY A 345 19.05 28.33 6.59
C GLY A 345 17.57 28.63 6.32
N ASP A 346 17.20 29.18 5.14
CA ASP A 346 15.79 29.39 4.79
C ASP A 346 15.01 28.06 4.80
N THR A 347 13.75 28.09 5.24
CA THR A 347 12.86 26.93 5.16
C THR A 347 12.30 26.77 3.74
N LEU A 348 12.51 25.58 3.17
CA LEU A 348 11.86 25.10 1.96
C LEU A 348 10.67 24.22 2.36
N ARG A 349 9.45 24.66 2.04
CA ARG A 349 8.21 23.97 2.41
C ARG A 349 7.55 23.37 1.18
N VAL A 350 7.33 22.06 1.20
CA VAL A 350 6.83 21.27 0.06
C VAL A 350 5.57 20.53 0.50
N TRP A 351 4.60 20.39 -0.39
CA TRP A 351 3.43 19.53 -0.18
C TRP A 351 3.36 18.49 -1.30
N VAL A 352 3.24 17.21 -0.94
CA VAL A 352 2.99 16.09 -1.83
C VAL A 352 1.61 15.56 -1.49
N ALA A 353 0.62 15.92 -2.30
CA ALA A 353 -0.78 15.64 -2.07
C ALA A 353 -1.22 14.44 -2.93
N GLY A 354 -1.76 13.40 -2.28
CA GLY A 354 -1.88 12.07 -2.87
C GLY A 354 -0.56 11.29 -2.78
N CYS A 355 0.09 11.31 -1.61
CA CYS A 355 1.42 10.73 -1.43
C CYS A 355 1.47 9.19 -1.41
N SER A 356 0.32 8.53 -1.23
CA SER A 356 0.13 7.09 -1.08
C SER A 356 1.18 6.47 -0.15
N SER A 357 1.81 5.35 -0.50
CA SER A 357 2.79 4.64 0.35
C SER A 357 4.11 5.41 0.56
N GLY A 358 4.19 6.68 0.14
CA GLY A 358 5.27 7.62 0.43
C GLY A 358 6.36 7.72 -0.64
N GLU A 359 6.38 6.84 -1.65
CA GLU A 359 7.46 6.73 -2.63
C GLU A 359 7.73 8.05 -3.37
N GLU A 360 6.70 8.83 -3.74
CA GLU A 360 6.89 10.15 -4.37
C GLU A 360 7.48 11.17 -3.37
N ALA A 361 6.97 11.22 -2.13
CA ALA A 361 7.45 12.16 -1.13
C ALA A 361 8.93 11.91 -0.76
N TYR A 362 9.32 10.65 -0.60
CA TYR A 362 10.72 10.27 -0.42
C TYR A 362 11.58 10.51 -1.67
N SER A 363 11.02 10.35 -2.88
CA SER A 363 11.72 10.70 -4.13
C SER A 363 12.01 12.20 -4.22
N VAL A 364 11.06 13.05 -3.82
CA VAL A 364 11.26 14.52 -3.74
C VAL A 364 12.29 14.88 -2.66
N ALA A 365 12.23 14.26 -1.48
CA ALA A 365 13.20 14.47 -0.40
C ALA A 365 14.64 14.16 -0.83
N ILE A 366 14.84 13.00 -1.46
CA ILE A 366 16.13 12.58 -2.01
C ILE A 366 16.60 13.57 -3.11
N LEU A 367 15.69 14.01 -3.99
CA LEU A 367 16.04 14.95 -5.06
C LEU A 367 16.49 16.31 -4.51
N LEU A 368 15.80 16.81 -3.47
CA LEU A 368 16.14 18.07 -2.82
C LEU A 368 17.50 18.01 -2.12
N GLN A 369 17.76 16.92 -1.38
CA GLN A 369 19.05 16.68 -0.74
C GLN A 369 20.18 16.59 -1.78
N GLU A 370 19.97 15.90 -2.91
CA GLU A 370 20.94 15.85 -4.00
C GLU A 370 21.21 17.22 -4.64
N VAL A 371 20.19 18.06 -4.85
CA VAL A 371 20.38 19.42 -5.40
C VAL A 371 21.08 20.34 -4.39
N MET A 372 20.80 20.20 -3.09
CA MET A 372 21.48 20.94 -2.03
C MET A 372 22.97 20.61 -1.94
N GLU A 373 23.32 19.33 -2.07
CA GLU A 373 24.70 18.86 -2.12
C GLU A 373 25.42 19.32 -3.39
N ASP A 374 24.81 19.19 -4.56
CA ASP A 374 25.36 19.67 -5.85
C ASP A 374 25.64 21.19 -5.83
N GLN A 375 24.87 21.97 -5.07
CA GLN A 375 25.08 23.41 -4.88
C GLN A 375 25.99 23.78 -3.70
N GLY A 376 26.30 22.84 -2.80
CA GLY A 376 27.04 23.10 -1.56
C GLY A 376 26.29 23.95 -0.53
N ARG A 377 24.95 23.99 -0.59
CA ARG A 377 24.09 24.87 0.23
C ARG A 377 23.26 24.09 1.26
N ARG A 378 22.80 24.77 2.32
CA ARG A 378 21.92 24.17 3.34
C ARG A 378 20.63 24.97 3.53
N PHE A 379 19.50 24.29 3.44
CA PHE A 379 18.16 24.80 3.71
C PHE A 379 17.45 23.88 4.71
N ASN A 380 16.47 24.41 5.44
CA ASN A 380 15.62 23.61 6.30
C ASN A 380 14.47 23.04 5.47
N VAL A 381 14.51 21.74 5.13
CA VAL A 381 13.51 21.11 4.26
C VAL A 381 12.38 20.53 5.11
N GLN A 382 11.14 20.93 4.81
CA GLN A 382 9.92 20.40 5.42
C GLN A 382 8.94 19.98 4.31
N ILE A 383 8.64 18.68 4.24
CA ILE A 383 7.76 18.09 3.23
C ILE A 383 6.53 17.52 3.93
N PHE A 384 5.36 18.04 3.61
CA PHE A 384 4.08 17.47 4.00
C PHE A 384 3.70 16.41 2.98
N GLY A 385 3.68 15.14 3.36
CA GLY A 385 3.10 14.06 2.55
C GLY A 385 1.70 13.76 3.08
N THR A 386 0.66 13.96 2.27
CA THR A 386 -0.71 13.67 2.71
C THR A 386 -1.52 12.86 1.71
N ASP A 387 -2.42 12.05 2.24
CA ASP A 387 -3.36 11.19 1.49
C ASP A 387 -4.65 10.97 2.31
N ILE A 388 -5.66 10.33 1.72
CA ILE A 388 -6.89 9.88 2.42
C ILE A 388 -6.86 8.38 2.75
N ASP A 389 -5.82 7.67 2.34
CA ASP A 389 -5.55 6.28 2.68
C ASP A 389 -4.69 6.19 3.96
N GLU A 390 -5.30 5.83 5.10
CA GLU A 390 -4.57 5.70 6.37
C GLU A 390 -3.51 4.59 6.33
N ASP A 391 -3.79 3.43 5.70
CA ASP A 391 -2.83 2.33 5.59
C ASP A 391 -1.59 2.78 4.79
N ALA A 392 -1.82 3.50 3.70
CA ALA A 392 -0.74 4.04 2.88
C ALA A 392 0.06 5.13 3.63
N VAL A 393 -0.60 6.00 4.40
CA VAL A 393 0.05 6.98 5.29
C VAL A 393 0.86 6.29 6.40
N ALA A 394 0.37 5.18 6.96
CA ALA A 394 1.09 4.37 7.93
C ALA A 394 2.34 3.70 7.33
N ALA A 395 2.22 3.11 6.14
CA ALA A 395 3.35 2.57 5.38
C ALA A 395 4.39 3.66 5.05
N ALA A 396 3.94 4.84 4.63
CA ALA A 396 4.79 6.00 4.35
C ALA A 396 5.54 6.48 5.61
N ARG A 397 4.85 6.54 6.76
CA ARG A 397 5.46 6.84 8.08
C ARG A 397 6.53 5.81 8.44
N ALA A 398 6.27 4.52 8.26
CA ALA A 398 7.23 3.45 8.53
C ALA A 398 8.48 3.56 7.63
N GLY A 399 8.29 3.90 6.36
CA GLY A 399 9.36 4.10 5.38
C GLY A 399 10.10 2.81 5.03
N ILE A 400 9.41 1.67 5.05
CA ILE A 400 9.90 0.33 4.74
C ILE A 400 9.30 -0.11 3.40
N TYR A 401 10.13 -0.69 2.52
CA TYR A 401 9.75 -1.05 1.16
C TYR A 401 10.28 -2.44 0.77
N PRO A 402 9.59 -3.19 -0.12
CA PRO A 402 10.04 -4.51 -0.57
C PRO A 402 11.34 -4.44 -1.38
N ALA A 403 12.07 -5.55 -1.47
CA ALA A 403 13.31 -5.62 -2.26
C ALA A 403 13.14 -5.17 -3.72
N SER A 404 11.96 -5.33 -4.34
CA SER A 404 11.70 -4.98 -5.75
C SER A 404 11.83 -3.49 -6.09
N ILE A 405 11.92 -2.56 -5.12
CA ILE A 405 12.22 -1.14 -5.43
C ILE A 405 13.56 -0.93 -6.14
N ILE A 406 14.44 -1.93 -6.18
CA ILE A 406 15.67 -1.95 -6.99
C ILE A 406 15.44 -1.82 -8.50
N GLY A 407 14.21 -2.07 -8.99
CA GLY A 407 13.83 -1.77 -10.37
C GLY A 407 13.56 -0.28 -10.63
N ASP A 408 13.17 0.48 -9.59
CA ASP A 408 12.77 1.88 -9.67
C ASP A 408 13.85 2.85 -9.14
N VAL A 409 14.66 2.44 -8.17
CA VAL A 409 15.70 3.25 -7.54
C VAL A 409 17.10 2.88 -8.04
N SER A 410 17.91 3.88 -8.41
CA SER A 410 19.29 3.63 -8.86
C SER A 410 20.17 3.07 -7.73
N ALA A 411 21.11 2.18 -8.07
CA ALA A 411 22.04 1.56 -7.11
C ALA A 411 22.85 2.59 -6.29
N ALA A 412 23.11 3.77 -6.86
CA ALA A 412 23.72 4.90 -6.16
C ALA A 412 22.76 5.48 -5.10
N ARG A 413 21.50 5.76 -5.45
CA ARG A 413 20.49 6.25 -4.51
C ARG A 413 20.19 5.23 -3.41
N LEU A 414 20.10 3.94 -3.73
CA LEU A 414 19.94 2.85 -2.75
C LEU A 414 21.06 2.86 -1.69
N LYS A 415 22.32 2.76 -2.12
CA LYS A 415 23.48 2.74 -1.19
C LYS A 415 23.58 4.01 -0.33
N ARG A 416 23.18 5.16 -0.90
CA ARG A 416 23.24 6.46 -0.21
C ARG A 416 22.10 6.67 0.79
N TRP A 417 20.86 6.37 0.41
CA TRP A 417 19.65 6.85 1.11
C TRP A 417 18.83 5.76 1.81
N PHE A 418 19.15 4.49 1.61
CA PHE A 418 18.43 3.36 2.20
C PHE A 418 19.37 2.52 3.08
N VAL A 419 18.79 1.82 4.04
CA VAL A 419 19.38 0.67 4.77
C VAL A 419 18.73 -0.58 4.21
N LYS A 420 19.49 -1.67 4.03
CA LYS A 420 18.93 -2.98 3.67
C LYS A 420 18.70 -3.78 4.94
N GLU A 421 17.48 -4.27 5.12
CA GLU A 421 17.04 -5.08 6.26
C GLU A 421 16.46 -6.37 5.66
N ASP A 422 17.25 -7.45 5.70
CA ASP A 422 16.99 -8.77 5.10
C ASP A 422 16.46 -8.76 3.65
N LYS A 423 15.13 -8.85 3.51
CA LYS A 423 14.36 -8.90 2.24
C LYS A 423 13.70 -7.55 1.89
N GLN A 424 14.01 -6.48 2.62
CA GLN A 424 13.39 -5.16 2.52
C GLN A 424 14.45 -4.02 2.54
N TYR A 425 14.00 -2.80 2.26
CA TYR A 425 14.79 -1.58 2.38
C TYR A 425 14.05 -0.53 3.20
N ARG A 426 14.74 0.09 4.17
CA ARG A 426 14.23 1.21 4.96
C ARG A 426 14.88 2.53 4.53
N ILE A 427 14.11 3.61 4.41
CA ILE A 427 14.65 4.96 4.19
C ILE A 427 15.47 5.39 5.41
N LYS A 428 16.67 5.95 5.21
CA LYS A 428 17.52 6.46 6.30
C LYS A 428 16.84 7.59 7.07
N LYS A 429 17.06 7.62 8.39
CA LYS A 429 16.47 8.61 9.33
C LYS A 429 16.65 10.06 8.85
N SER A 430 17.84 10.41 8.35
CA SER A 430 18.18 11.74 7.83
C SER A 430 17.33 12.21 6.64
N ILE A 431 16.70 11.31 5.90
CA ILE A 431 15.70 11.65 4.89
C ILE A 431 14.30 11.68 5.54
N ARG A 432 13.94 10.67 6.35
CA ARG A 432 12.64 10.60 7.06
C ARG A 432 12.34 11.85 7.89
N GLU A 433 13.36 12.44 8.53
CA GLU A 433 13.26 13.65 9.34
C GLU A 433 12.88 14.93 8.55
N MET A 434 12.95 14.90 7.21
CA MET A 434 12.44 16.00 6.37
C MET A 434 10.93 15.90 6.10
N LEU A 435 10.28 14.78 6.42
CA LEU A 435 8.89 14.49 6.07
C LEU A 435 7.95 14.49 7.28
N VAL A 436 6.76 15.04 7.10
CA VAL A 436 5.62 14.93 8.02
C VAL A 436 4.48 14.29 7.24
N PHE A 437 4.02 13.12 7.71
CA PHE A 437 2.96 12.35 7.07
C PHE A 437 1.65 12.41 7.87
N ALA A 438 0.57 12.85 7.21
CA ALA A 438 -0.75 13.00 7.81
C ALA A 438 -1.85 12.55 6.85
N GLU A 439 -2.94 12.03 7.41
CA GLU A 439 -4.21 11.91 6.69
C GLU A 439 -4.75 13.32 6.39
N GLN A 440 -5.21 13.55 5.15
CA GLN A 440 -5.81 14.82 4.74
C GLN A 440 -6.64 14.65 3.46
N SER A 441 -7.91 15.01 3.54
CA SER A 441 -8.79 15.15 2.38
C SER A 441 -8.63 16.54 1.76
N ILE A 442 -7.88 16.60 0.66
CA ILE A 442 -7.55 17.82 -0.13
C ILE A 442 -8.77 18.67 -0.55
N ILE A 443 -9.99 18.14 -0.42
CA ILE A 443 -11.27 18.76 -0.80
C ILE A 443 -12.13 19.21 0.39
N LYS A 444 -11.80 18.78 1.61
CA LYS A 444 -12.54 18.98 2.86
C LYS A 444 -11.75 19.84 3.85
N ASP A 445 -10.45 19.59 3.92
CA ASP A 445 -9.57 20.09 4.97
C ASP A 445 -8.78 21.34 4.51
N PRO A 446 -8.33 22.20 5.43
CA PRO A 446 -7.59 23.40 5.07
C PRO A 446 -6.22 23.06 4.43
N PRO A 447 -5.81 23.77 3.36
CA PRO A 447 -4.55 23.51 2.67
C PRO A 447 -3.35 24.13 3.38
N PHE A 448 -2.17 23.51 3.23
CA PHE A 448 -0.92 24.13 3.69
C PHE A 448 -0.61 25.38 2.86
N THR A 449 -0.40 26.52 3.52
CA THR A 449 -0.07 27.80 2.86
C THR A 449 1.43 28.11 2.93
N LYS A 450 1.91 29.12 2.19
CA LYS A 450 3.32 29.55 2.15
C LYS A 450 4.28 28.41 1.71
N LEU A 451 3.88 27.65 0.69
CA LEU A 451 4.67 26.56 0.08
C LEU A 451 5.58 27.06 -1.05
N ASP A 452 6.70 26.39 -1.27
CA ASP A 452 7.64 26.65 -2.38
C ASP A 452 7.41 25.68 -3.56
N LEU A 453 6.95 24.46 -3.28
CA LEU A 453 6.62 23.42 -4.26
C LEU A 453 5.35 22.66 -3.83
N ILE A 454 4.44 22.40 -4.77
CA ILE A 454 3.37 21.41 -4.65
C ILE A 454 3.60 20.32 -5.70
N CYS A 455 3.65 19.06 -5.27
CA CYS A 455 3.47 17.89 -6.12
C CYS A 455 2.04 17.37 -5.91
N CYS A 456 1.30 17.22 -7.00
CA CYS A 456 -0.04 16.64 -7.00
C CYS A 456 -0.18 15.83 -8.29
N ARG A 457 0.39 14.62 -8.29
CA ARG A 457 0.64 13.82 -9.48
C ARG A 457 -0.24 12.57 -9.48
N ASN A 458 -0.90 12.32 -10.60
CA ASN A 458 -1.79 11.17 -10.80
C ASN A 458 -2.99 11.12 -9.82
N LEU A 459 -3.34 12.24 -9.17
CA LEU A 459 -4.53 12.38 -8.31
C LEU A 459 -5.69 13.07 -9.03
N LEU A 460 -5.42 14.14 -9.79
CA LEU A 460 -6.43 14.91 -10.49
C LEU A 460 -7.14 14.09 -11.57
N ILE A 461 -6.49 13.03 -12.09
CA ILE A 461 -7.11 12.08 -13.02
C ILE A 461 -8.36 11.38 -12.48
N TYR A 462 -8.57 11.28 -11.16
CA TYR A 462 -9.78 10.67 -10.58
C TYR A 462 -10.90 11.68 -10.31
N LEU A 463 -10.56 12.97 -10.27
CA LEU A 463 -11.47 14.04 -9.84
C LEU A 463 -12.31 14.57 -11.02
N GLY A 464 -13.57 14.92 -10.74
CA GLY A 464 -14.46 15.55 -11.71
C GLY A 464 -14.06 17.00 -12.02
N PRO A 465 -14.55 17.58 -13.14
CA PRO A 465 -14.10 18.89 -13.61
C PRO A 465 -14.42 20.02 -12.62
N GLU A 466 -15.53 19.97 -11.88
CA GLU A 466 -15.86 20.98 -10.86
C GLU A 466 -14.90 20.96 -9.67
N LEU A 467 -14.41 19.76 -9.30
CA LEU A 467 -13.46 19.57 -8.22
C LEU A 467 -12.06 20.06 -8.63
N GLN A 468 -11.64 19.78 -9.86
CA GLN A 468 -10.43 20.35 -10.46
C GLN A 468 -10.49 21.89 -10.53
N LYS A 469 -11.63 22.48 -10.94
CA LYS A 469 -11.82 23.95 -10.97
C LYS A 469 -11.64 24.60 -9.59
N ARG A 470 -11.98 23.90 -8.50
CA ARG A 470 -11.77 24.38 -7.12
C ARG A 470 -10.32 24.22 -6.63
N LEU A 471 -9.68 23.09 -6.96
CA LEU A 471 -8.33 22.78 -6.48
C LEU A 471 -7.23 23.63 -7.12
N ILE A 472 -7.30 23.96 -8.41
CA ILE A 472 -6.24 24.75 -9.07
C ILE A 472 -6.09 26.18 -8.48
N PRO A 473 -7.16 26.94 -8.20
CA PRO A 473 -7.08 28.19 -7.41
C PRO A 473 -6.56 27.99 -5.99
N LEU A 474 -6.90 26.88 -5.32
CA LEU A 474 -6.41 26.55 -3.99
C LEU A 474 -4.89 26.27 -3.97
N PHE A 475 -4.36 25.59 -4.99
CA PHE A 475 -2.90 25.44 -5.18
C PHE A 475 -2.21 26.78 -5.47
N HIS A 476 -2.87 27.68 -6.21
CA HIS A 476 -2.36 29.03 -6.42
C HIS A 476 -2.31 29.83 -5.12
N TYR A 477 -3.33 29.75 -4.27
CA TYR A 477 -3.33 30.39 -2.95
C TYR A 477 -2.25 29.83 -2.02
N SER A 478 -2.03 28.51 -2.06
CA SER A 478 -1.09 27.79 -1.20
C SER A 478 0.40 28.12 -1.48
N LEU A 479 0.74 28.38 -2.74
CA LEU A 479 2.11 28.67 -3.19
C LEU A 479 2.55 30.12 -2.95
N LYS A 480 3.82 30.28 -2.57
CA LYS A 480 4.56 31.56 -2.55
C LYS A 480 4.67 32.17 -3.96
N PRO A 481 5.02 33.47 -4.10
CA PRO A 481 5.54 34.02 -5.36
C PRO A 481 6.60 33.10 -5.96
N ASP A 482 6.56 32.92 -7.28
CA ASP A 482 7.43 32.03 -8.06
C ASP A 482 7.50 30.54 -7.63
N GLY A 483 6.63 30.11 -6.71
CA GLY A 483 6.48 28.71 -6.31
C GLY A 483 6.01 27.80 -7.44
N ILE A 484 6.36 26.52 -7.34
CA ILE A 484 6.19 25.53 -8.41
C ILE A 484 5.00 24.59 -8.13
N LEU A 485 4.24 24.25 -9.17
CA LEU A 485 3.22 23.19 -9.17
C LEU A 485 3.65 22.10 -10.16
N PHE A 486 3.75 20.85 -9.70
CA PHE A 486 4.16 19.69 -10.48
C PHE A 486 3.02 18.66 -10.52
N LEU A 487 2.53 18.35 -11.73
CA LEU A 487 1.45 17.40 -11.97
C LEU A 487 1.95 16.15 -12.71
N GLY A 488 1.10 15.13 -12.86
CA GLY A 488 1.35 13.97 -13.71
C GLY A 488 1.27 14.32 -15.20
N SER A 489 1.90 13.51 -16.07
CA SER A 489 2.00 13.80 -17.52
C SER A 489 0.64 13.92 -18.24
N SER A 490 -0.39 13.26 -17.72
CA SER A 490 -1.76 13.22 -18.27
C SER A 490 -2.68 14.30 -17.68
N GLU A 491 -2.16 15.17 -16.81
CA GLU A 491 -2.93 16.17 -16.06
C GLU A 491 -2.68 17.59 -16.59
N ALA A 492 -3.55 18.54 -16.21
CA ALA A 492 -3.44 19.93 -16.61
C ALA A 492 -4.23 20.85 -15.67
N ILE A 493 -3.77 22.10 -15.56
CA ILE A 493 -4.45 23.21 -14.87
C ILE A 493 -5.77 23.69 -15.52
N GLY A 494 -6.29 22.95 -16.50
CA GLY A 494 -7.51 23.29 -17.24
C GLY A 494 -7.46 24.70 -17.85
N GLN A 495 -8.47 25.52 -17.50
CA GLN A 495 -8.64 26.89 -18.01
C GLN A 495 -7.86 27.95 -17.21
N ALA A 496 -7.19 27.60 -16.11
CA ALA A 496 -6.52 28.53 -15.18
C ALA A 496 -5.16 29.06 -15.70
N LEU A 497 -5.08 29.36 -16.99
CA LEU A 497 -3.88 29.86 -17.67
C LEU A 497 -3.47 31.26 -17.22
N ASP A 498 -4.34 32.00 -16.51
CA ASP A 498 -4.01 33.28 -15.87
C ASP A 498 -3.25 33.10 -14.54
N LEU A 499 -3.52 32.03 -13.80
CA LEU A 499 -2.91 31.73 -12.50
C LEU A 499 -1.48 31.16 -12.61
N PHE A 500 -1.17 30.44 -13.69
CA PHE A 500 0.09 29.69 -13.82
C PHE A 500 0.80 29.93 -15.16
N ALA A 501 2.13 29.91 -15.13
CA ALA A 501 3.02 29.84 -16.29
C ALA A 501 3.50 28.40 -16.49
N MET A 502 3.52 27.91 -17.73
CA MET A 502 4.04 26.57 -18.03
C MET A 502 5.57 26.60 -18.13
N VAL A 503 6.26 25.80 -17.32
CA VAL A 503 7.72 25.67 -17.30
C VAL A 503 8.15 24.44 -18.10
N ASP A 504 7.46 23.31 -17.93
CA ASP A 504 7.62 22.11 -18.76
C ASP A 504 6.26 21.63 -19.29
N LYS A 505 6.16 21.48 -20.62
CA LYS A 505 4.94 21.06 -21.35
C LYS A 505 4.73 19.53 -21.35
N LYS A 506 5.81 18.75 -21.30
CA LYS A 506 5.80 17.28 -21.26
C LYS A 506 5.41 16.81 -19.86
N TRP A 507 6.07 17.36 -18.84
CA TRP A 507 5.97 16.93 -17.44
C TRP A 507 5.05 17.79 -16.57
N LYS A 508 4.29 18.72 -17.18
CA LYS A 508 3.24 19.50 -16.51
C LYS A 508 3.74 20.23 -15.26
N ILE A 509 4.91 20.84 -15.40
CA ILE A 509 5.53 21.66 -14.36
C ILE A 509 5.19 23.11 -14.64
N TYR A 510 4.65 23.80 -13.65
CA TYR A 510 4.15 25.16 -13.74
C TYR A 510 4.76 26.05 -12.65
N ARG A 511 4.89 27.34 -12.93
CA ARG A 511 5.25 28.37 -11.95
C ARG A 511 4.05 29.27 -11.66
N ARG A 512 3.83 29.61 -10.39
CA ARG A 512 2.79 30.54 -9.96
C ARG A 512 3.02 31.94 -10.54
N LYS A 513 1.99 32.50 -11.18
CA LYS A 513 1.97 33.91 -11.60
C LYS A 513 1.48 34.82 -10.46
N PRO A 514 1.88 36.11 -10.42
CA PRO A 514 1.18 37.10 -9.61
C PRO A 514 -0.29 37.24 -10.08
N LEU A 515 -1.20 37.47 -9.14
CA LEU A 515 -2.63 37.67 -9.45
C LEU A 515 -2.83 38.97 -10.24
N SER A 516 -3.61 38.90 -11.32
CA SER A 516 -4.13 40.12 -11.95
C SER A 516 -5.19 40.77 -11.06
N ALA A 517 -5.34 42.09 -11.16
CA ALA A 517 -6.40 42.82 -10.43
C ALA A 517 -7.83 42.40 -10.81
N ALA A 518 -8.00 41.71 -11.96
CA ALA A 518 -9.26 41.07 -12.35
C ALA A 518 -9.43 39.68 -11.71
N SER A 519 -8.37 38.86 -11.69
CA SER A 519 -8.38 37.52 -11.07
C SER A 519 -8.60 37.60 -9.56
N ALA A 520 -8.05 38.61 -8.89
CA ALA A 520 -8.23 38.87 -7.45
C ALA A 520 -9.67 39.20 -7.03
N ARG A 521 -10.59 39.46 -7.97
CA ARG A 521 -12.03 39.67 -7.70
C ARG A 521 -12.86 38.38 -7.74
N ARG A 522 -12.29 37.24 -8.15
CA ARG A 522 -12.92 35.93 -7.99
C ARG A 522 -12.67 35.45 -6.57
N GLY A 523 -13.72 35.41 -5.75
CA GLY A 523 -13.63 34.89 -4.39
C GLY A 523 -13.14 33.44 -4.38
N LEU A 524 -12.20 33.14 -3.49
CA LEU A 524 -11.70 31.77 -3.31
C LEU A 524 -12.68 30.99 -2.43
N GLU A 525 -13.38 30.02 -3.02
CA GLU A 525 -14.13 29.00 -2.26
C GLU A 525 -13.13 28.09 -1.53
N LEU A 526 -12.74 28.49 -0.32
CA LEU A 526 -12.09 27.58 0.63
C LEU A 526 -13.08 26.50 1.06
N PRO A 527 -12.64 25.25 1.27
CA PRO A 527 -13.45 24.24 1.94
C PRO A 527 -13.96 24.76 3.29
N VAL A 528 -15.27 24.67 3.51
CA VAL A 528 -15.93 24.92 4.79
C VAL A 528 -16.78 23.70 5.07
N ALA A 529 -16.32 22.84 5.98
CA ALA A 529 -17.13 21.73 6.46
C ALA A 529 -18.36 22.28 7.23
N PRO A 530 -19.56 21.70 7.05
CA PRO A 530 -20.67 21.95 7.96
C PRO A 530 -20.27 21.40 9.33
N VAL A 531 -20.27 22.26 10.36
CA VAL A 531 -19.83 21.89 11.71
C VAL A 531 -20.94 21.07 12.39
N ILE A 532 -20.90 19.75 12.19
CA ILE A 532 -21.47 18.81 13.15
C ILE A 532 -20.53 18.85 14.36
N ARG A 533 -21.07 19.20 15.53
CA ARG A 533 -20.31 19.25 16.79
C ARG A 533 -20.24 17.86 17.41
N GLU A 534 -19.28 17.07 16.98
CA GLU A 534 -18.83 15.89 17.73
C GLU A 534 -17.44 16.18 18.33
N SER A 535 -17.28 15.80 19.60
CA SER A 535 -16.21 16.28 20.47
C SER A 535 -14.95 15.41 20.41
N ALA A 536 -14.25 15.47 19.28
CA ALA A 536 -12.89 14.95 19.15
C ALA A 536 -12.03 15.92 18.33
N GLN A 537 -11.10 16.63 18.97
CA GLN A 537 -10.08 17.40 18.24
C GLN A 537 -8.92 16.49 17.84
N PRO A 538 -8.63 16.30 16.53
CA PRO A 538 -7.41 15.63 16.12
C PRO A 538 -6.19 16.47 16.54
N GLN A 539 -5.25 15.85 17.27
CA GLN A 539 -4.08 16.55 17.77
C GLN A 539 -3.09 16.89 16.64
N LEU A 540 -3.07 18.15 16.22
CA LEU A 540 -2.05 18.68 15.31
C LEU A 540 -0.66 18.63 15.97
N PRO A 541 0.39 18.15 15.26
CA PRO A 541 1.75 18.12 15.79
C PRO A 541 2.26 19.48 16.30
N GLU A 542 2.90 19.50 17.47
CA GLU A 542 3.40 20.72 18.14
C GLU A 542 4.10 21.75 17.23
N PRO A 543 4.98 21.37 16.26
CA PRO A 543 5.70 22.35 15.45
C PRO A 543 4.78 23.26 14.62
N ILE A 544 3.54 22.82 14.35
CA ILE A 544 2.56 23.60 13.58
C ILE A 544 1.92 24.67 14.47
N ARG A 545 1.47 24.31 15.68
CA ARG A 545 0.88 25.27 16.65
C ARG A 545 1.83 26.43 16.94
N LYS A 546 3.07 26.11 17.33
CA LYS A 546 4.11 27.10 17.64
C LYS A 546 4.40 28.05 16.47
N ALA A 547 4.31 27.57 15.22
CA ALA A 547 4.55 28.38 14.03
C ALA A 547 3.39 29.33 13.67
N GLU A 548 2.15 29.00 14.04
CA GLU A 548 0.99 29.89 13.84
C GLU A 548 0.88 30.92 14.97
N GLU A 549 1.14 30.52 16.22
CA GLU A 549 1.24 31.42 17.38
C GLU A 549 2.26 32.54 17.15
N LEU A 550 3.50 32.21 16.77
CA LEU A 550 4.54 33.19 16.43
C LEU A 550 4.15 34.15 15.30
N SER A 551 3.26 33.74 14.39
CA SER A 551 2.72 34.61 13.33
C SER A 551 1.56 35.51 13.81
N ALA A 552 0.91 35.18 14.92
CA ALA A 552 -0.13 35.99 15.54
C ALA A 552 0.47 37.11 16.41
N PHE A 553 1.50 36.81 17.21
CA PHE A 553 2.20 37.79 18.04
C PHE A 553 2.74 38.98 17.24
N GLN A 554 3.41 38.72 16.10
CA GLN A 554 3.96 39.77 15.23
C GLN A 554 2.87 40.67 14.62
N LEU A 555 1.68 40.12 14.36
CA LEU A 555 0.55 40.88 13.82
C LEU A 555 -0.06 41.80 14.89
N VAL A 556 -0.23 41.28 16.11
CA VAL A 556 -0.66 42.04 17.30
C VAL A 556 0.27 43.21 17.59
N GLU A 557 1.58 42.97 17.60
CA GLU A 557 2.58 44.02 17.83
C GLU A 557 2.50 45.12 16.76
N THR A 558 2.39 44.73 15.49
CA THR A 558 2.28 45.66 14.35
C THR A 558 1.04 46.56 14.45
N ILE A 559 -0.10 46.02 14.90
CA ILE A 559 -1.35 46.78 15.05
C ILE A 559 -1.23 47.78 16.23
N LEU A 560 -0.73 47.33 17.38
CA LEU A 560 -0.61 48.19 18.57
C LEU A 560 0.37 49.36 18.37
N GLN A 561 1.48 49.13 17.65
CA GLN A 561 2.43 50.19 17.30
C GLN A 561 1.83 51.29 16.40
N GLN A 562 0.81 51.00 15.59
CA GLN A 562 0.19 51.99 14.69
C GLN A 562 -0.84 52.90 15.37
N VAL A 563 -1.43 52.47 16.49
CA VAL A 563 -2.57 53.15 17.13
C VAL A 563 -2.14 54.04 18.31
N ASN A 564 -0.87 53.97 18.74
CA ASN A 564 -0.32 54.73 19.88
C ASN A 564 -1.16 54.54 21.16
N ALA A 565 -1.43 53.26 21.47
CA ALA A 565 -2.43 52.85 22.45
C ALA A 565 -2.02 53.10 23.92
N PRO A 566 -2.99 53.37 24.82
CA PRO A 566 -2.77 53.31 26.27
C PRO A 566 -2.50 51.87 26.74
N PRO A 567 -2.02 51.66 28.00
CA PRO A 567 -1.65 50.33 28.50
C PRO A 567 -2.77 49.30 28.34
N CYS A 568 -2.45 48.18 27.70
CA CYS A 568 -3.42 47.13 27.39
C CYS A 568 -2.81 45.73 27.50
N VAL A 569 -3.69 44.74 27.63
CA VAL A 569 -3.36 43.33 27.79
C VAL A 569 -4.29 42.52 26.88
N ILE A 570 -3.76 41.49 26.23
CA ILE A 570 -4.55 40.56 25.41
C ILE A 570 -4.61 39.22 26.12
N ILE A 571 -5.82 38.66 26.20
CA ILE A 571 -6.14 37.43 26.91
C ILE A 571 -6.83 36.40 26.00
N ASP A 572 -6.71 35.13 26.35
CA ASP A 572 -7.50 34.03 25.77
C ASP A 572 -8.92 33.96 26.38
N GLU A 573 -9.71 32.98 25.93
CA GLU A 573 -11.07 32.71 26.45
C GLU A 573 -11.07 32.26 27.93
N ALA A 574 -9.93 31.76 28.43
CA ALA A 574 -9.71 31.38 29.83
C ALA A 574 -9.15 32.52 30.70
N SER A 575 -9.03 33.74 30.15
CA SER A 575 -8.48 34.94 30.79
C SER A 575 -6.97 34.91 31.12
N ASN A 576 -6.20 34.01 30.51
CA ASN A 576 -4.74 33.99 30.60
C ASN A 576 -4.12 35.11 29.76
N ILE A 577 -3.09 35.77 30.28
CA ILE A 577 -2.36 36.84 29.60
C ILE A 577 -1.48 36.24 28.48
N ILE A 578 -1.83 36.56 27.24
CA ILE A 578 -1.04 36.23 26.04
C ILE A 578 0.02 37.31 25.79
N TYR A 579 -0.37 38.59 25.91
CA TYR A 579 0.50 39.72 25.54
C TYR A 579 0.21 40.95 26.41
N VAL A 580 1.26 41.72 26.72
CA VAL A 580 1.20 42.94 27.55
C VAL A 580 1.82 44.11 26.78
N HIS A 581 1.13 45.25 26.74
CA HIS A 581 1.57 46.47 26.08
C HIS A 581 1.56 47.66 27.05
N GLY A 582 2.68 48.41 27.07
CA GLY A 582 2.86 49.54 28.00
C GLY A 582 3.20 49.10 29.43
N ARG A 583 3.01 50.00 30.40
CA ARG A 583 3.29 49.75 31.82
C ARG A 583 1.98 49.43 32.56
N THR A 584 1.71 48.14 32.75
CA THR A 584 0.49 47.64 33.43
C THR A 584 0.64 47.48 34.95
N GLY A 585 1.87 47.59 35.49
CA GLY A 585 2.19 47.44 36.92
C GLY A 585 1.59 48.46 37.90
N ARG A 586 0.60 49.26 37.47
CA ARG A 586 -0.26 50.12 38.31
C ARG A 586 -1.70 49.61 38.41
N TYR A 587 -1.98 48.50 37.75
CA TYR A 587 -3.31 47.86 37.66
C TYR A 587 -3.21 46.35 37.90
N LEU A 588 -2.10 45.73 37.47
CA LEU A 588 -1.83 44.30 37.63
C LEU A 588 -0.49 44.07 38.37
N GLU A 589 -0.45 43.08 39.26
CA GLU A 589 0.75 42.60 39.96
C GLU A 589 0.82 41.06 39.97
N PRO A 590 2.00 40.43 40.16
CA PRO A 590 2.09 38.98 40.24
C PRO A 590 1.45 38.44 41.53
N ALA A 591 0.55 37.47 41.40
CA ALA A 591 -0.12 36.83 42.54
C ALA A 591 0.87 36.21 43.54
N ILE A 592 0.64 36.40 44.84
CA ILE A 592 1.52 35.90 45.90
C ILE A 592 1.34 34.39 46.07
N GLY A 593 2.29 33.59 45.58
CA GLY A 593 2.34 32.14 45.81
C GLY A 593 2.62 31.36 44.53
N LYS A 594 1.66 30.53 44.10
CA LYS A 594 1.75 29.76 42.86
C LYS A 594 1.68 30.71 41.66
N VAL A 595 2.67 30.65 40.76
CA VAL A 595 2.72 31.53 39.58
C VAL A 595 1.50 31.27 38.70
N SER A 596 0.62 32.26 38.61
CA SER A 596 -0.47 32.33 37.65
C SER A 596 -0.15 33.35 36.56
N VAL A 597 -0.70 33.13 35.36
CA VAL A 597 -0.70 34.08 34.24
C VAL A 597 -2.11 34.60 33.96
N ASN A 598 -3.09 34.32 34.83
CA ASN A 598 -4.46 34.79 34.66
C ASN A 598 -4.59 36.28 35.03
N ILE A 599 -5.28 37.05 34.19
CA ILE A 599 -5.44 38.50 34.44
C ILE A 599 -6.30 38.80 35.67
N LEU A 600 -7.16 37.87 36.10
CA LEU A 600 -7.99 38.02 37.30
C LEU A 600 -7.17 37.84 38.57
N ASP A 601 -6.36 36.78 38.64
CA ASP A 601 -5.43 36.51 39.75
C ASP A 601 -4.39 37.64 39.92
N MET A 602 -4.02 38.27 38.81
CA MET A 602 -3.05 39.37 38.78
C MET A 602 -3.67 40.76 38.99
N ALA A 603 -4.99 40.91 39.10
CA ALA A 603 -5.61 42.24 39.23
C ALA A 603 -5.61 42.76 40.68
N LEU A 604 -5.23 44.02 40.85
CA LEU A 604 -5.18 44.70 42.16
C LEU A 604 -6.55 44.75 42.86
N PRO A 605 -6.58 44.89 44.21
CA PRO A 605 -7.82 45.07 44.97
C PRO A 605 -8.69 46.20 44.43
N GLY A 606 -10.00 45.93 44.30
CA GLY A 606 -10.98 46.81 43.66
C GLY A 606 -11.16 46.59 42.15
N LEU A 607 -10.14 46.13 41.41
CA LEU A 607 -10.25 45.89 39.97
C LEU A 607 -10.90 44.53 39.63
N GLN A 608 -10.66 43.50 40.44
CA GLN A 608 -11.02 42.10 40.12
C GLN A 608 -12.50 41.90 39.75
N MET A 609 -13.43 42.48 40.50
CA MET A 609 -14.87 42.28 40.29
C MET A 609 -15.37 42.92 38.99
N ASP A 610 -14.98 44.18 38.73
CA ASP A 610 -15.34 44.87 37.48
C ASP A 610 -14.65 44.25 36.27
N LEU A 611 -13.42 43.76 36.40
CA LEU A 611 -12.70 43.06 35.34
C LEU A 611 -13.38 41.72 35.00
N ALA A 612 -13.73 40.91 35.99
CA ALA A 612 -14.47 39.66 35.79
C ALA A 612 -15.89 39.90 35.24
N ALA A 613 -16.55 41.00 35.60
CA ALA A 613 -17.83 41.40 35.04
C ALA A 613 -17.71 41.86 33.57
N ALA A 614 -16.68 42.65 33.25
CA ALA A 614 -16.44 43.14 31.90
C ALA A 614 -16.04 42.00 30.94
N ILE A 615 -15.13 41.11 31.34
CA ILE A 615 -14.70 39.96 30.53
C ILE A 615 -15.89 39.03 30.21
N ARG A 616 -16.68 38.65 31.23
CA ARG A 616 -17.90 37.84 31.02
C ARG A 616 -18.92 38.55 30.13
N GLY A 617 -19.08 39.87 30.28
CA GLY A 617 -19.91 40.70 29.44
C GLY A 617 -19.50 40.67 27.96
N VAL A 618 -18.19 40.75 27.67
CA VAL A 618 -17.66 40.65 26.30
C VAL A 618 -17.77 39.24 25.75
N ALA A 619 -17.40 38.21 26.53
CA ALA A 619 -17.46 36.81 26.10
C ALA A 619 -18.89 36.41 25.67
N ALA A 620 -19.90 36.76 26.48
CA ALA A 620 -21.30 36.43 26.21
C ALA A 620 -21.91 37.23 25.04
N ASN A 621 -21.60 38.53 24.92
CA ASN A 621 -22.29 39.43 23.98
C ASN A 621 -21.48 39.77 22.72
N GLN A 622 -20.18 39.45 22.67
CA GLN A 622 -19.26 39.75 21.56
C GLN A 622 -19.22 41.24 21.14
N HIS A 623 -19.46 42.14 22.10
CA HIS A 623 -19.42 43.60 21.95
C HIS A 623 -18.48 44.22 22.99
N GLU A 624 -18.02 45.46 22.74
CA GLU A 624 -17.20 46.22 23.69
C GLU A 624 -17.94 46.50 25.00
N CYS A 625 -17.27 46.25 26.12
CA CYS A 625 -17.75 46.61 27.46
C CYS A 625 -16.90 47.73 28.05
N ILE A 626 -17.55 48.75 28.62
CA ILE A 626 -16.90 49.89 29.28
C ILE A 626 -17.41 49.97 30.73
N ARG A 627 -16.49 50.14 31.67
CA ARG A 627 -16.74 50.47 33.08
C ARG A 627 -15.99 51.75 33.40
N GLN A 628 -16.70 52.79 33.83
CA GLN A 628 -16.11 54.09 34.14
C GLN A 628 -15.95 54.28 35.65
N GLY A 629 -14.82 54.86 36.05
CA GLY A 629 -14.56 55.24 37.43
C GLY A 629 -14.21 54.10 38.41
N VAL A 630 -13.84 52.92 37.91
CA VAL A 630 -13.43 51.75 38.73
C VAL A 630 -12.32 52.16 39.70
N SER A 631 -12.50 51.88 40.99
CA SER A 631 -11.61 52.33 42.06
C SER A 631 -10.66 51.21 42.49
N ILE A 632 -9.37 51.39 42.26
CA ILE A 632 -8.29 50.45 42.57
C ILE A 632 -7.51 50.95 43.79
N GLU A 633 -7.15 50.07 44.72
CA GLU A 633 -6.21 50.40 45.82
C GLU A 633 -4.76 50.22 45.36
N HIS A 634 -3.95 51.27 45.50
CA HIS A 634 -2.55 51.30 45.05
C HIS A 634 -1.73 52.32 45.88
N ASP A 635 -0.56 51.92 46.40
CA ASP A 635 0.32 52.72 47.27
C ASP A 635 -0.39 53.47 48.43
N GLY A 636 -1.45 52.87 48.99
CA GLY A 636 -2.20 53.44 50.11
C GLY A 636 -3.20 54.55 49.72
N GLY A 637 -3.52 54.69 48.43
CA GLY A 637 -4.58 55.56 47.92
C GLY A 637 -5.51 54.85 46.93
N HIS A 638 -6.62 55.51 46.58
CA HIS A 638 -7.53 55.04 45.54
C HIS A 638 -7.22 55.68 44.19
N LEU A 639 -6.97 54.87 43.16
CA LEU A 639 -6.83 55.28 41.77
C LEU A 639 -8.12 54.94 41.01
N SER A 640 -8.75 55.94 40.40
CA SER A 640 -9.96 55.73 39.58
C SER A 640 -9.59 55.60 38.10
N ILE A 641 -10.10 54.57 37.41
CA ILE A 641 -9.84 54.32 35.98
C ILE A 641 -11.13 54.06 35.17
N ASP A 642 -11.07 54.35 33.88
CA ASP A 642 -11.96 53.73 32.89
C ASP A 642 -11.34 52.40 32.44
N LEU A 643 -12.06 51.30 32.65
CA LEU A 643 -11.74 49.95 32.17
C LEU A 643 -12.54 49.66 30.90
N ILE A 644 -11.85 49.20 29.85
CA ILE A 644 -12.46 48.89 28.54
C ILE A 644 -12.03 47.50 28.11
N VAL A 645 -12.97 46.63 27.75
CA VAL A 645 -12.68 45.28 27.21
C VAL A 645 -13.34 45.15 25.83
N LYS A 646 -12.58 44.66 24.84
CA LYS A 646 -13.03 44.51 23.43
C LYS A 646 -12.68 43.12 22.87
N PRO A 647 -13.53 42.50 22.03
CA PRO A 647 -13.18 41.29 21.30
C PRO A 647 -12.28 41.63 20.10
N VAL A 648 -11.29 40.78 19.79
CA VAL A 648 -10.34 41.00 18.68
C VAL A 648 -10.91 40.39 17.38
N LEU A 649 -11.84 41.12 16.76
CA LEU A 649 -12.66 40.61 15.64
C LEU A 649 -11.97 40.65 14.26
N GLU A 650 -10.88 41.41 14.10
CA GLU A 650 -10.37 41.81 12.78
C GLU A 650 -9.60 40.72 12.01
N HIS A 651 -9.08 39.69 12.68
CA HIS A 651 -8.27 38.65 12.03
C HIS A 651 -8.67 37.23 12.41
N ARG A 652 -8.76 36.32 11.42
CA ARG A 652 -9.24 34.93 11.64
C ARG A 652 -8.38 34.16 12.66
N ALA A 653 -7.08 34.46 12.75
CA ALA A 653 -6.14 33.85 13.68
C ALA A 653 -6.10 34.49 15.09
N LEU A 654 -6.94 35.50 15.36
CA LEU A 654 -7.07 36.16 16.67
C LEU A 654 -8.50 36.01 17.25
N ARG A 655 -9.32 35.13 16.67
CA ARG A 655 -10.67 34.83 17.17
C ARG A 655 -10.60 34.13 18.53
N GLY A 656 -11.51 34.50 19.42
CA GLY A 656 -11.50 34.09 20.84
C GLY A 656 -10.68 35.03 21.73
N LEU A 657 -9.79 35.85 21.17
CA LEU A 657 -8.98 36.77 21.97
C LEU A 657 -9.75 38.04 22.36
N MET A 658 -9.51 38.50 23.58
CA MET A 658 -10.04 39.76 24.11
C MET A 658 -8.89 40.70 24.47
N MET A 659 -9.11 42.00 24.28
CA MET A 659 -8.17 43.07 24.64
C MET A 659 -8.75 43.91 25.77
N VAL A 660 -8.03 43.94 26.89
CA VAL A 660 -8.33 44.74 28.09
C VAL A 660 -7.46 46.00 28.05
N ILE A 661 -8.06 47.18 28.26
CA ILE A 661 -7.41 48.49 28.17
C ILE A 661 -7.68 49.27 29.47
N PHE A 662 -6.63 49.86 30.03
CA PHE A 662 -6.69 50.69 31.23
C PHE A 662 -6.47 52.16 30.88
N LYS A 663 -7.34 53.06 31.34
CA LYS A 663 -7.29 54.49 31.01
C LYS A 663 -7.61 55.36 32.22
N GLU A 664 -6.69 56.24 32.59
CA GLU A 664 -6.92 57.23 33.65
C GLU A 664 -7.75 58.43 33.13
N PRO A 665 -8.83 58.84 33.81
CA PRO A 665 -9.61 60.03 33.46
C PRO A 665 -8.86 61.32 33.84
N PRO A 666 -9.05 62.43 33.10
CA PRO A 666 -8.38 63.69 33.41
C PRO A 666 -8.88 64.28 34.76
N PRO A 667 -8.00 64.88 35.57
CA PRO A 667 -8.34 65.31 36.92
C PRO A 667 -9.39 66.44 36.94
N PRO A 668 -10.38 66.40 37.86
CA PRO A 668 -11.50 67.32 37.84
C PRO A 668 -11.11 68.76 38.22
N THR A 669 -11.46 69.72 37.36
CA THR A 669 -11.20 71.14 37.59
C THR A 669 -12.09 71.72 38.69
N LYS A 670 -11.51 72.06 39.84
CA LYS A 670 -12.22 72.67 40.97
C LYS A 670 -12.86 74.02 40.58
N LYS A 671 -14.19 74.11 40.62
CA LYS A 671 -14.93 75.39 40.71
C LYS A 671 -15.56 75.52 42.09
N LYS A 672 -15.37 76.68 42.73
CA LYS A 672 -16.03 77.05 43.99
C LYS A 672 -17.44 77.57 43.69
N GLY A 673 -18.40 77.17 44.51
CA GLY A 673 -19.76 77.72 44.62
C GLY A 673 -20.27 77.37 46.02
N ALA A 674 -21.02 78.27 46.68
CA ALA A 674 -21.25 78.18 48.12
C ALA A 674 -22.74 78.21 48.51
N LEU A 675 -23.04 77.50 49.61
CA LEU A 675 -24.09 77.79 50.61
C LEU A 675 -25.47 78.26 50.10
N GLN A 676 -26.51 77.45 50.36
CA GLN A 676 -27.41 77.74 51.49
C GLN A 676 -28.25 76.54 51.93
N GLN A 677 -29.05 76.74 52.98
CA GLN A 677 -29.70 75.70 53.79
C GLN A 677 -31.11 75.35 53.31
N SER A 678 -31.55 74.13 53.63
CA SER A 678 -32.95 73.73 53.87
C SER A 678 -32.93 72.51 54.81
N GLY A 679 -34.02 72.18 55.49
CA GLY A 679 -34.02 71.04 56.41
C GLY A 679 -35.39 70.56 56.90
N ILE A 680 -35.32 69.49 57.72
CA ILE A 680 -36.40 68.84 58.49
C ILE A 680 -37.39 68.00 57.66
N GLY A 681 -37.49 66.71 58.03
CA GLY A 681 -38.46 65.74 57.50
C GLY A 681 -37.93 64.90 56.33
N THR A 682 -38.20 63.59 56.23
CA THR A 682 -38.92 62.67 57.14
C THR A 682 -38.48 61.23 56.83
N LYS A 683 -38.45 60.31 57.83
CA LYS A 683 -38.21 58.84 57.72
C LYS A 683 -37.12 58.38 56.74
N ASN A 684 -35.98 57.88 57.23
CA ASN A 684 -34.92 57.30 56.39
C ASN A 684 -35.44 56.14 55.49
N PRO A 685 -35.56 56.31 54.15
CA PRO A 685 -35.86 55.20 53.25
C PRO A 685 -34.64 54.26 53.11
N SER A 686 -33.45 54.79 53.45
CA SER A 686 -32.16 54.10 53.40
C SER A 686 -32.08 52.86 54.29
N VAL A 687 -32.84 52.78 55.40
CA VAL A 687 -32.77 51.62 56.30
C VAL A 687 -33.57 50.44 55.73
N GLU A 688 -34.78 50.67 55.24
CA GLU A 688 -35.58 49.62 54.60
C GLU A 688 -34.93 49.13 53.29
N THR A 689 -34.29 50.04 52.52
CA THR A 689 -33.52 49.64 51.32
C THR A 689 -32.23 48.88 51.68
N LEU A 690 -31.45 49.32 52.67
CA LEU A 690 -30.27 48.56 53.14
C LEU A 690 -30.66 47.21 53.74
N GLU A 691 -31.80 47.09 54.44
CA GLU A 691 -32.27 45.79 54.93
C GLU A 691 -32.75 44.86 53.81
N GLN A 692 -33.37 45.39 52.75
CA GLN A 692 -33.73 44.60 51.56
C GLN A 692 -32.48 44.18 50.78
N GLU A 693 -31.51 45.08 50.60
CA GLU A 693 -30.24 44.81 49.94
C GLU A 693 -29.38 43.81 50.74
N LEU A 694 -29.40 43.87 52.08
CA LEU A 694 -28.73 42.90 52.96
C LEU A 694 -29.41 41.52 52.94
N ARG A 695 -30.73 41.44 52.76
CA ARG A 695 -31.43 40.15 52.56
C ARG A 695 -31.12 39.57 51.19
N TYR A 696 -31.26 40.38 50.14
CA TYR A 696 -30.98 39.99 48.76
C TYR A 696 -29.52 39.52 48.56
N THR A 697 -28.55 40.22 49.14
CA THR A 697 -27.13 39.79 49.12
C THR A 697 -26.88 38.52 49.93
N LYS A 698 -27.60 38.29 51.04
CA LYS A 698 -27.52 37.01 51.78
C LYS A 698 -28.16 35.84 51.06
N GLU A 699 -29.32 36.04 50.44
CA GLU A 699 -30.00 35.02 49.63
C GLU A 699 -29.18 34.66 48.38
N ASN A 700 -28.61 35.64 47.69
CA ASN A 700 -27.66 35.41 46.62
C ASN A 700 -26.39 34.68 47.11
N LEU A 701 -25.80 35.08 48.25
CA LEU A 701 -24.63 34.41 48.82
C LEU A 701 -24.92 32.95 49.18
N GLN A 702 -26.08 32.68 49.79
CA GLN A 702 -26.56 31.34 50.11
C GLN A 702 -26.67 30.48 48.84
N THR A 703 -27.29 31.02 47.78
CA THR A 703 -27.41 30.35 46.48
C THR A 703 -26.04 30.10 45.85
N THR A 704 -25.12 31.07 45.90
CA THR A 704 -23.74 30.91 45.37
C THR A 704 -22.93 29.87 46.16
N ILE A 705 -23.19 29.71 47.47
CA ILE A 705 -22.57 28.64 48.29
C ILE A 705 -23.14 27.28 47.88
N GLU A 706 -24.46 27.15 47.72
CA GLU A 706 -25.12 25.90 47.30
C GLU A 706 -24.71 25.50 45.87
N GLU A 707 -24.57 26.46 44.95
CA GLU A 707 -24.00 26.26 43.60
C GLU A 707 -22.52 25.83 43.66
N LEU A 708 -21.71 26.43 44.54
CA LEU A 708 -20.30 26.06 44.72
C LEU A 708 -20.12 24.68 45.37
N GLU A 709 -20.95 24.32 46.36
CA GLU A 709 -20.93 23.00 46.98
C GLU A 709 -21.33 21.93 45.95
N THR A 710 -22.40 22.16 45.19
CA THR A 710 -22.82 21.28 44.09
C THR A 710 -21.71 21.11 43.04
N ALA A 711 -21.12 22.20 42.56
CA ALA A 711 -20.04 22.15 41.57
C ALA A 711 -18.76 21.48 42.11
N ASN A 712 -18.49 21.58 43.41
CA ASN A 712 -17.35 20.94 44.06
C ASN A 712 -17.60 19.43 44.28
N GLU A 713 -18.85 19.01 44.53
CA GLU A 713 -19.23 17.59 44.52
C GLU A 713 -19.18 17.00 43.10
N GLU A 714 -19.63 17.71 42.06
CA GLU A 714 -19.49 17.29 40.66
C GLU A 714 -18.01 17.19 40.23
N LEU A 715 -17.17 18.17 40.61
CA LEU A 715 -15.72 18.12 40.37
C LEU A 715 -15.04 16.98 41.13
N LYS A 716 -15.49 16.68 42.35
CA LYS A 716 -14.97 15.53 43.12
C LYS A 716 -15.38 14.20 42.48
N SER A 717 -16.65 14.06 42.08
CA SER A 717 -17.19 12.88 41.42
C SER A 717 -16.49 12.60 40.10
N THR A 718 -16.35 13.60 39.24
CA THR A 718 -15.63 13.47 37.96
C THR A 718 -14.13 13.21 38.14
N ASN A 719 -13.51 13.71 39.21
CA ASN A 719 -12.12 13.36 39.53
C ASN A 719 -11.97 11.93 40.08
N GLU A 720 -12.95 11.41 40.81
CA GLU A 720 -13.00 10.00 41.24
C GLU A 720 -13.26 9.05 40.04
N GLU A 721 -14.10 9.44 39.09
CA GLU A 721 -14.32 8.73 37.81
C GLU A 721 -13.08 8.76 36.90
N LEU A 722 -12.38 9.90 36.80
CA LEU A 722 -11.10 10.02 36.10
C LEU A 722 -9.99 9.20 36.76
N GLN A 723 -9.98 9.09 38.09
CA GLN A 723 -9.04 8.20 38.78
C GLN A 723 -9.37 6.73 38.49
N SER A 724 -10.64 6.32 38.61
CA SER A 724 -11.07 4.93 38.36
C SER A 724 -10.78 4.49 36.92
N THR A 725 -11.05 5.35 35.93
CA THR A 725 -10.75 5.05 34.51
C THR A 725 -9.25 5.03 34.22
N ASN A 726 -8.44 5.82 34.94
CA ASN A 726 -6.98 5.73 34.84
C ASN A 726 -6.41 4.46 35.52
N GLU A 727 -7.02 4.00 36.61
CA GLU A 727 -6.70 2.70 37.24
C GLU A 727 -7.09 1.51 36.35
N GLU A 728 -8.25 1.57 35.67
CA GLU A 728 -8.68 0.58 34.67
C GLU A 728 -7.78 0.56 33.42
N LEU A 729 -7.36 1.74 32.94
CA LEU A 729 -6.37 1.86 31.86
C LEU A 729 -4.98 1.34 32.27
N GLN A 730 -4.58 1.49 33.54
CA GLN A 730 -3.34 0.88 34.02
C GLN A 730 -3.49 -0.65 34.09
N SER A 731 -4.58 -1.18 34.65
CA SER A 731 -4.85 -2.61 34.76
C SER A 731 -4.87 -3.30 33.39
N THR A 732 -5.56 -2.72 32.41
CA THR A 732 -5.62 -3.26 31.04
C THR A 732 -4.26 -3.17 30.31
N ASN A 733 -3.41 -2.20 30.66
CA ASN A 733 -2.04 -2.13 30.14
C ASN A 733 -1.11 -3.18 30.80
N GLU A 734 -1.31 -3.49 32.08
CA GLU A 734 -0.60 -4.58 32.79
C GLU A 734 -1.04 -5.98 32.29
N GLU A 735 -2.33 -6.17 31.99
CA GLU A 735 -2.84 -7.38 31.31
C GLU A 735 -2.28 -7.52 29.88
N LEU A 736 -2.12 -6.42 29.14
CA LEU A 736 -1.54 -6.45 27.80
C LEU A 736 -0.02 -6.71 27.83
N GLU A 737 0.70 -6.16 28.82
CA GLU A 737 2.13 -6.44 29.00
C GLU A 737 2.38 -7.90 29.40
N THR A 738 1.60 -8.45 30.32
CA THR A 738 1.69 -9.87 30.71
C THR A 738 1.31 -10.82 29.56
N SER A 739 0.24 -10.55 28.81
CA SER A 739 -0.11 -11.34 27.61
C SER A 739 0.98 -11.31 26.54
N LYS A 740 1.68 -10.17 26.39
CA LYS A 740 2.85 -10.02 25.51
C LYS A 740 4.05 -10.84 26.00
N GLU A 741 4.30 -10.93 27.31
CA GLU A 741 5.33 -11.80 27.87
C GLU A 741 5.02 -13.29 27.66
N GLU A 742 3.76 -13.72 27.85
CA GLU A 742 3.32 -15.10 27.55
C GLU A 742 3.53 -15.45 26.06
N LEU A 743 3.12 -14.57 25.14
CA LEU A 743 3.32 -14.74 23.70
C LEU A 743 4.81 -14.79 23.31
N GLN A 744 5.67 -14.01 23.97
CA GLN A 744 7.10 -14.09 23.74
C GLN A 744 7.68 -15.42 24.24
N SER A 745 7.29 -15.88 25.44
CA SER A 745 7.71 -17.18 25.99
C SER A 745 7.32 -18.35 25.10
N LEU A 746 6.09 -18.37 24.58
CA LEU A 746 5.61 -19.40 23.65
C LEU A 746 6.40 -19.40 22.33
N ASN A 747 6.80 -18.21 21.85
CA ASN A 747 7.60 -18.08 20.64
C ASN A 747 9.06 -18.55 20.86
N GLU A 748 9.64 -18.32 22.03
CA GLU A 748 10.97 -18.83 22.42
C GLU A 748 10.97 -20.37 22.60
N GLU A 749 9.90 -20.94 23.16
CA GLU A 749 9.69 -22.39 23.22
C GLU A 749 9.53 -22.99 21.81
N ALA A 750 8.67 -22.41 20.97
CA ALA A 750 8.47 -22.87 19.60
C ALA A 750 9.74 -22.76 18.74
N ALA A 751 10.54 -21.71 18.91
CA ALA A 751 11.84 -21.59 18.24
C ALA A 751 12.82 -22.70 18.68
N THR A 752 12.80 -23.06 19.98
CA THR A 752 13.64 -24.13 20.55
C THR A 752 13.22 -25.51 20.02
N VAL A 753 11.92 -25.80 19.98
CA VAL A 753 11.38 -27.06 19.43
C VAL A 753 11.69 -27.19 17.93
N ASN A 754 11.56 -26.10 17.15
CA ASN A 754 11.94 -26.10 15.74
C ASN A 754 13.45 -26.35 15.54
N ALA A 755 14.31 -25.85 16.42
CA ALA A 755 15.75 -26.13 16.38
C ALA A 755 16.07 -27.60 16.68
N GLU A 756 15.41 -28.24 17.66
CA GLU A 756 15.57 -29.69 17.88
C GLU A 756 15.06 -30.49 16.67
N LEU A 757 13.87 -30.16 16.14
CA LEU A 757 13.30 -30.84 14.96
C LEU A 757 14.23 -30.76 13.75
N GLN A 758 14.84 -29.61 13.46
CA GLN A 758 15.83 -29.49 12.39
C GLN A 758 17.06 -30.36 12.66
N SER A 759 17.58 -30.37 13.89
CA SER A 759 18.71 -31.24 14.26
C SER A 759 18.36 -32.73 14.09
N ARG A 760 17.11 -33.15 14.37
CA ARG A 760 16.63 -34.53 14.11
C ARG A 760 16.55 -34.86 12.62
N ILE A 761 16.11 -33.91 11.79
CA ILE A 761 16.07 -34.06 10.33
C ILE A 761 17.50 -34.25 9.79
N ASP A 762 18.46 -33.48 10.28
CA ASP A 762 19.86 -33.56 9.88
C ASP A 762 20.50 -34.90 10.33
N GLU A 763 20.27 -35.34 11.58
CA GLU A 763 20.67 -36.67 12.09
C GLU A 763 20.12 -37.82 11.21
N LEU A 764 18.84 -37.75 10.84
CA LEU A 764 18.18 -38.76 10.00
C LEU A 764 18.72 -38.75 8.57
N SER A 765 19.04 -37.57 8.02
CA SER A 765 19.63 -37.43 6.69
C SER A 765 20.99 -38.12 6.62
N ILE A 766 21.89 -37.80 7.55
CA ILE A 766 23.22 -38.41 7.67
C ILE A 766 23.09 -39.94 7.81
N THR A 767 22.20 -40.40 8.70
CA THR A 767 21.98 -41.85 8.93
C THR A 767 21.47 -42.57 7.68
N ASN A 768 20.61 -41.93 6.88
CA ASN A 768 20.08 -42.51 5.64
C ASN A 768 21.12 -42.54 4.50
N ASP A 769 21.99 -41.54 4.42
CA ASP A 769 23.11 -41.52 3.48
C ASP A 769 24.20 -42.54 3.87
N ASP A 770 24.55 -42.68 5.15
CA ASP A 770 25.44 -43.75 5.62
C ASP A 770 24.87 -45.14 5.32
N MET A 771 23.57 -45.36 5.58
CA MET A 771 22.90 -46.62 5.22
C MET A 771 22.88 -46.87 3.70
N LYS A 772 22.77 -45.82 2.88
CA LYS A 772 22.88 -45.91 1.42
C LYS A 772 24.29 -46.30 0.99
N ASN A 773 25.31 -45.60 1.49
CA ASN A 773 26.72 -45.85 1.21
C ASN A 773 27.12 -47.28 1.61
N LEU A 774 26.66 -47.75 2.78
CA LEU A 774 26.86 -49.14 3.23
C LEU A 774 26.24 -50.13 2.26
N LEU A 775 24.94 -49.99 1.92
CA LEU A 775 24.26 -50.90 0.99
C LEU A 775 24.95 -50.96 -0.38
N ASP A 776 25.28 -49.80 -0.96
CA ASP A 776 25.95 -49.68 -2.26
C ASP A 776 27.36 -50.30 -2.23
N SER A 777 28.07 -50.21 -1.09
CA SER A 777 29.42 -50.78 -0.93
C SER A 777 29.47 -52.32 -0.90
N THR A 778 28.37 -52.99 -0.49
CA THR A 778 28.36 -54.46 -0.35
C THR A 778 28.45 -55.22 -1.67
N GLN A 779 28.12 -54.58 -2.79
CA GLN A 779 27.98 -55.18 -4.13
C GLN A 779 26.98 -56.35 -4.27
N ILE A 780 26.24 -56.71 -3.20
CA ILE A 780 25.21 -57.76 -3.23
C ILE A 780 23.92 -57.18 -3.78
N ALA A 781 23.44 -57.74 -4.89
CA ALA A 781 22.16 -57.37 -5.48
C ALA A 781 21.00 -57.66 -4.51
N THR A 782 20.44 -56.61 -3.92
CA THR A 782 19.44 -56.67 -2.85
C THR A 782 18.20 -55.84 -3.20
N ILE A 783 17.02 -56.39 -2.94
CA ILE A 783 15.72 -55.76 -3.16
C ILE A 783 14.88 -55.88 -1.88
N PHE A 784 14.32 -54.78 -1.42
CA PHE A 784 13.39 -54.69 -0.30
C PHE A 784 11.98 -54.51 -0.85
N LEU A 785 11.08 -55.42 -0.48
CA LEU A 785 9.65 -55.38 -0.80
C LEU A 785 8.84 -55.10 0.48
N ASP A 786 7.66 -54.50 0.35
CA ASP A 786 6.66 -54.43 1.42
C ASP A 786 5.75 -55.67 1.44
N PHE A 787 4.68 -55.62 2.23
CA PHE A 787 3.71 -56.71 2.40
C PHE A 787 2.90 -57.00 1.12
N ASP A 788 2.63 -55.99 0.29
CA ASP A 788 1.94 -56.13 -1.00
C ASP A 788 2.89 -56.50 -2.16
N LEU A 789 4.15 -56.80 -1.83
CA LEU A 789 5.26 -57.08 -2.73
C LEU A 789 5.61 -55.91 -3.68
N CYS A 790 5.38 -54.67 -3.23
CA CYS A 790 5.83 -53.47 -3.93
C CYS A 790 7.28 -53.12 -3.54
N VAL A 791 8.05 -52.59 -4.50
CA VAL A 791 9.47 -52.26 -4.31
C VAL A 791 9.62 -51.04 -3.40
N ARG A 792 10.29 -51.19 -2.25
CA ARG A 792 10.59 -50.08 -1.32
C ARG A 792 11.94 -49.43 -1.59
N ARG A 793 12.98 -50.26 -1.76
CA ARG A 793 14.38 -49.85 -1.96
C ARG A 793 15.15 -50.99 -2.63
N PHE A 794 16.18 -50.69 -3.41
CA PHE A 794 17.06 -51.68 -4.03
C PHE A 794 18.47 -51.13 -4.15
N THR A 795 19.48 -52.02 -4.15
CA THR A 795 20.87 -51.67 -4.46
C THR A 795 21.05 -51.48 -5.97
N PRO A 796 21.98 -50.65 -6.46
CA PRO A 796 22.29 -50.52 -7.89
C PRO A 796 22.58 -51.86 -8.58
N LYS A 797 23.22 -52.81 -7.88
CA LYS A 797 23.50 -54.17 -8.37
C LYS A 797 22.25 -55.02 -8.67
N ALA A 798 21.09 -54.68 -8.13
CA ALA A 798 19.84 -55.37 -8.47
C ALA A 798 19.34 -55.06 -9.89
N VAL A 799 19.74 -53.90 -10.45
CA VAL A 799 19.33 -53.46 -11.79
C VAL A 799 19.83 -54.42 -12.89
N ASP A 800 20.98 -55.07 -12.65
CA ASP A 800 21.57 -56.10 -13.53
C ASP A 800 20.70 -57.39 -13.63
N ILE A 801 19.78 -57.60 -12.69
CA ILE A 801 18.93 -58.81 -12.59
C ILE A 801 17.45 -58.49 -12.87
N ILE A 802 16.98 -57.32 -12.44
CA ILE A 802 15.63 -56.80 -12.68
C ILE A 802 15.76 -55.31 -13.02
N PRO A 803 15.34 -54.84 -14.21
CA PRO A 803 15.60 -53.48 -14.67
C PRO A 803 14.69 -52.46 -13.95
N LEU A 804 15.05 -52.14 -12.71
CA LEU A 804 14.39 -51.17 -11.83
C LEU A 804 15.03 -49.78 -11.98
N SER A 805 14.20 -48.73 -11.92
CA SER A 805 14.65 -47.33 -11.90
C SER A 805 14.23 -46.61 -10.62
N GLY A 806 14.79 -45.42 -10.36
CA GLY A 806 14.49 -44.65 -9.15
C GLY A 806 13.02 -44.23 -8.99
N ILE A 807 12.22 -44.28 -10.07
CA ILE A 807 10.78 -43.97 -10.06
C ILE A 807 9.89 -45.22 -9.93
N ASP A 808 10.47 -46.41 -9.75
CA ASP A 808 9.75 -47.67 -9.62
C ASP A 808 9.45 -48.06 -8.16
N ALA A 809 9.84 -47.23 -7.19
CA ALA A 809 9.43 -47.39 -5.80
C ALA A 809 7.89 -47.32 -5.68
N GLY A 810 7.31 -48.20 -4.85
CA GLY A 810 5.86 -48.35 -4.70
C GLY A 810 5.17 -49.18 -5.81
N ARG A 811 5.91 -49.79 -6.75
CA ARG A 811 5.33 -50.66 -7.79
C ARG A 811 5.46 -52.16 -7.44
N PRO A 812 4.41 -52.98 -7.66
CA PRO A 812 4.48 -54.43 -7.45
C PRO A 812 5.59 -55.12 -8.26
N ILE A 813 6.40 -55.97 -7.61
CA ILE A 813 7.55 -56.65 -8.24
C ILE A 813 7.14 -57.49 -9.47
N ARG A 814 5.91 -58.02 -9.47
CA ARG A 814 5.30 -58.77 -10.58
C ARG A 814 5.15 -57.98 -11.90
N HIS A 815 5.30 -56.66 -11.89
CA HIS A 815 5.21 -55.83 -13.10
C HIS A 815 6.55 -55.72 -13.86
N PHE A 816 7.65 -56.24 -13.30
CA PHE A 816 8.98 -56.17 -13.90
C PHE A 816 9.41 -57.53 -14.49
N ALA A 817 9.84 -57.52 -15.75
CA ALA A 817 10.38 -58.71 -16.40
C ALA A 817 11.78 -59.03 -15.85
N THR A 818 11.97 -60.21 -15.27
CA THR A 818 13.25 -60.62 -14.68
C THR A 818 14.24 -61.14 -15.73
N ALA A 819 15.54 -60.99 -15.48
CA ALA A 819 16.60 -61.63 -16.26
C ALA A 819 16.74 -63.13 -15.98
N LEU A 820 16.04 -63.65 -14.97
CA LEU A 820 16.13 -65.03 -14.50
C LEU A 820 15.36 -66.02 -15.41
N ILE A 821 15.73 -67.29 -15.30
CA ILE A 821 15.11 -68.45 -15.94
C ILE A 821 14.34 -69.26 -14.88
N ASP A 822 13.16 -69.78 -15.24
CA ASP A 822 12.33 -70.72 -14.47
C ASP A 822 12.18 -70.38 -12.96
N THR A 823 11.89 -69.12 -12.68
CA THR A 823 11.76 -68.56 -11.31
C THR A 823 10.66 -67.51 -11.26
N ASP A 824 9.57 -67.83 -10.54
CA ASP A 824 8.55 -66.84 -10.14
C ASP A 824 8.95 -66.18 -8.83
N LEU A 825 9.46 -64.96 -8.94
CA LEU A 825 9.93 -64.18 -7.80
C LEU A 825 8.78 -63.68 -6.90
N ALA A 826 7.57 -63.49 -7.46
CA ALA A 826 6.43 -63.02 -6.69
C ALA A 826 5.80 -64.17 -5.89
N GLY A 827 5.65 -65.35 -6.50
CA GLY A 827 5.25 -66.58 -5.81
C GLY A 827 6.24 -66.98 -4.71
N ASP A 828 7.54 -67.03 -5.02
CA ASP A 828 8.59 -67.37 -4.04
C ASP A 828 8.64 -66.38 -2.85
N ALA A 829 8.32 -65.09 -3.07
CA ALA A 829 8.23 -64.09 -2.00
C ALA A 829 6.93 -64.18 -1.19
N HIS A 830 5.78 -64.44 -1.84
CA HIS A 830 4.49 -64.59 -1.16
C HIS A 830 4.46 -65.82 -0.24
N GLU A 831 5.08 -66.93 -0.66
CA GLU A 831 5.24 -68.12 0.20
C GLU A 831 6.00 -67.79 1.50
N ILE A 832 7.02 -66.93 1.44
CA ILE A 832 7.77 -66.51 2.63
C ILE A 832 6.98 -65.56 3.54
N LEU A 833 6.07 -64.74 3.01
CA LEU A 833 5.12 -63.97 3.83
C LEU A 833 4.08 -64.85 4.53
N GLN A 834 3.76 -66.04 4.01
CA GLN A 834 2.87 -66.99 4.67
C GLN A 834 3.61 -67.89 5.68
N ASN A 835 4.74 -68.47 5.28
CA ASN A 835 5.47 -69.48 6.07
C ASN A 835 6.51 -68.88 7.04
N LEU A 836 6.85 -67.59 6.91
CA LEU A 836 7.78 -66.82 7.76
C LEU A 836 9.22 -67.38 7.88
N GLY A 837 9.58 -68.37 7.06
CA GLY A 837 10.88 -69.03 7.02
C GLY A 837 11.91 -68.29 6.15
N MET A 838 12.84 -69.05 5.56
CA MET A 838 13.75 -68.56 4.53
C MET A 838 13.77 -69.52 3.33
N LYS A 839 13.89 -68.99 2.11
CA LYS A 839 14.01 -69.79 0.87
C LYS A 839 15.36 -69.50 0.23
N GLU A 840 16.10 -70.55 -0.13
CA GLU A 840 17.40 -70.46 -0.79
C GLU A 840 17.38 -71.34 -2.06
N LYS A 841 17.69 -70.75 -3.22
CA LYS A 841 17.58 -71.39 -4.53
C LYS A 841 18.74 -70.92 -5.42
N GLU A 842 19.36 -71.85 -6.16
CA GLU A 842 20.25 -71.48 -7.26
C GLU A 842 19.42 -71.15 -8.50
N VAL A 843 19.63 -69.95 -9.05
CA VAL A 843 18.88 -69.41 -10.19
C VAL A 843 19.86 -68.98 -11.29
N ARG A 844 19.49 -69.14 -12.55
CA ARG A 844 20.33 -68.77 -13.70
C ARG A 844 19.76 -67.55 -14.41
N SER A 845 20.63 -66.64 -14.81
CA SER A 845 20.30 -65.52 -15.68
C SER A 845 20.34 -65.94 -17.16
N LYS A 846 19.56 -65.25 -18.00
CA LYS A 846 19.63 -65.31 -19.47
C LYS A 846 21.03 -64.96 -20.01
N GLY A 847 21.85 -64.24 -19.23
CA GLY A 847 23.25 -63.97 -19.52
C GLY A 847 24.25 -65.09 -19.11
N GLY A 848 23.77 -66.26 -18.68
CA GLY A 848 24.61 -67.41 -18.30
C GLY A 848 25.08 -67.43 -16.85
N ALA A 849 25.16 -66.28 -16.18
CA ALA A 849 25.54 -66.16 -14.77
C ALA A 849 24.61 -66.97 -13.83
N VAL A 850 25.20 -67.53 -12.78
CA VAL A 850 24.52 -68.35 -11.76
C VAL A 850 24.51 -67.61 -10.43
N TYR A 851 23.32 -67.24 -9.97
CA TYR A 851 23.12 -66.57 -8.70
C TYR A 851 22.55 -67.52 -7.65
N ARG A 852 22.95 -67.34 -6.40
CA ARG A 852 22.28 -67.91 -5.24
C ARG A 852 21.29 -66.88 -4.72
N MET A 853 20.01 -67.13 -4.93
CA MET A 853 18.90 -66.31 -4.44
C MET A 853 18.55 -66.72 -3.01
N ARG A 854 18.45 -65.75 -2.10
CA ARG A 854 17.92 -65.92 -0.73
C ARG A 854 16.79 -64.94 -0.48
N ILE A 855 15.67 -65.45 0.01
CA ILE A 855 14.47 -64.70 0.39
C ILE A 855 14.23 -64.87 1.89
N ARG A 856 14.02 -63.75 2.60
CA ARG A 856 13.79 -63.70 4.06
C ARG A 856 12.74 -62.62 4.39
N PRO A 857 11.88 -62.80 5.42
CA PRO A 857 10.96 -61.75 5.84
C PRO A 857 11.74 -60.53 6.37
N TYR A 858 11.35 -59.33 5.93
CA TYR A 858 11.87 -58.09 6.49
C TYR A 858 11.22 -57.85 7.85
N ARG A 859 12.04 -57.57 8.88
CA ARG A 859 11.58 -57.31 10.25
C ARG A 859 11.97 -55.91 10.67
N THR A 860 11.00 -55.18 11.19
CA THR A 860 11.21 -53.89 11.87
C THR A 860 11.91 -54.09 13.21
N VAL A 861 12.41 -52.99 13.81
CA VAL A 861 12.98 -52.98 15.17
C VAL A 861 12.00 -53.55 16.21
N ASN A 862 10.70 -53.36 16.01
CA ASN A 862 9.63 -53.90 16.86
C ASN A 862 9.33 -55.39 16.60
N ASN A 863 10.17 -56.09 15.82
CA ASN A 863 10.02 -57.49 15.38
C ASN A 863 8.72 -57.78 14.59
N VAL A 864 8.02 -56.73 14.11
CA VAL A 864 6.89 -56.85 13.18
C VAL A 864 7.42 -57.11 11.77
N ILE A 865 6.82 -58.04 11.05
CA ILE A 865 7.18 -58.38 9.66
C ILE A 865 6.51 -57.38 8.72
N ASP A 866 7.34 -56.69 7.93
CA ASP A 866 6.97 -55.51 7.12
C ASP A 866 7.47 -55.69 5.68
N GLY A 867 7.13 -56.86 5.11
CA GLY A 867 7.53 -57.28 3.76
C GLY A 867 8.68 -58.28 3.71
N VAL A 868 9.49 -58.21 2.66
CA VAL A 868 10.46 -59.26 2.29
C VAL A 868 11.77 -58.67 1.78
N VAL A 869 12.91 -59.28 2.13
CA VAL A 869 14.21 -58.98 1.53
C VAL A 869 14.61 -60.12 0.61
N ILE A 870 14.97 -59.78 -0.62
CA ILE A 870 15.51 -60.69 -1.63
C ILE A 870 16.96 -60.29 -1.88
N THR A 871 17.86 -61.27 -1.83
CA THR A 871 19.30 -61.08 -2.08
C THR A 871 19.80 -62.07 -3.12
N PHE A 872 20.68 -61.64 -4.01
CA PHE A 872 21.32 -62.46 -5.02
C PHE A 872 22.85 -62.36 -4.87
N GLU A 873 23.47 -63.50 -4.53
CA GLU A 873 24.92 -63.68 -4.44
C GLU A 873 25.40 -64.34 -5.74
N ASP A 874 26.31 -63.70 -6.50
CA ASP A 874 26.88 -64.32 -7.70
C ASP A 874 27.83 -65.45 -7.30
N ILE A 875 27.57 -66.66 -7.81
CA ILE A 875 28.37 -67.87 -7.54
C ILE A 875 28.93 -68.47 -8.84
N THR A 876 28.93 -67.73 -9.94
CA THR A 876 29.36 -68.21 -11.27
C THR A 876 30.80 -68.74 -11.24
N ALA A 877 31.75 -67.94 -10.77
CA ALA A 877 33.15 -68.35 -10.65
C ALA A 877 33.37 -69.55 -9.71
N LEU A 878 32.55 -69.70 -8.67
CA LEU A 878 32.58 -70.85 -7.76
C LEU A 878 32.06 -72.13 -8.46
N LYS A 879 31.04 -72.01 -9.31
CA LYS A 879 30.51 -73.12 -10.11
C LYS A 879 31.48 -73.54 -11.22
N GLU A 880 32.15 -72.58 -11.86
CA GLU A 880 33.21 -72.83 -12.85
C GLU A 880 34.41 -73.53 -12.20
N ALA A 881 34.88 -73.05 -11.05
CA ALA A 881 35.96 -73.69 -10.30
C ALA A 881 35.61 -75.12 -9.85
N GLN A 882 34.38 -75.34 -9.37
CA GLN A 882 33.90 -76.68 -9.01
C GLN A 882 33.79 -77.60 -10.23
N ALA A 883 33.34 -77.09 -11.38
CA ALA A 883 33.30 -77.86 -12.62
C ALA A 883 34.71 -78.27 -13.06
N ALA A 884 35.66 -77.33 -13.07
CA ALA A 884 37.06 -77.61 -13.41
C ALA A 884 37.71 -78.64 -12.47
N LEU A 885 37.46 -78.54 -11.15
CA LEU A 885 37.89 -79.55 -10.17
C LEU A 885 37.28 -80.92 -10.44
N ASN A 886 35.99 -80.99 -10.76
CA ASN A 886 35.33 -82.26 -11.07
C ASN A 886 35.88 -82.89 -12.36
N THR A 887 36.18 -82.10 -13.40
CA THR A 887 36.82 -82.58 -14.63
C THR A 887 38.24 -83.08 -14.37
N LEU A 888 39.05 -82.32 -13.61
CA LEU A 888 40.42 -82.73 -13.25
C LEU A 888 40.45 -84.02 -12.43
N ASN A 889 39.52 -84.18 -11.48
CA ASN A 889 39.38 -85.41 -10.71
C ASN A 889 38.96 -86.60 -11.60
N ALA A 890 38.07 -86.40 -12.57
CA ALA A 890 37.69 -87.43 -13.53
C ALA A 890 38.87 -87.83 -14.45
N GLU A 891 39.69 -86.87 -14.91
CA GLU A 891 40.92 -87.14 -15.66
C GLU A 891 41.96 -87.90 -14.82
N LEU A 892 42.11 -87.57 -13.53
CA LEU A 892 42.98 -88.29 -12.60
C LEU A 892 42.50 -89.74 -12.40
N GLU A 893 41.21 -89.96 -12.12
CA GLU A 893 40.63 -91.30 -12.04
C GLU A 893 40.82 -92.09 -13.34
N GLN A 894 40.70 -91.44 -14.51
CA GLN A 894 40.90 -92.09 -15.80
C GLN A 894 42.37 -92.46 -16.05
N ARG A 895 43.32 -91.62 -15.61
CA ARG A 895 44.75 -91.91 -15.67
C ARG A 895 45.18 -93.02 -14.71
N ASP A 896 44.61 -93.09 -13.52
CA ASP A 896 44.93 -94.18 -12.58
C ASP A 896 44.28 -95.50 -13.00
N ARG A 897 43.09 -95.49 -13.63
CA ARG A 897 42.55 -96.69 -14.33
C ARG A 897 43.48 -97.15 -15.46
N GLN A 898 44.06 -96.22 -16.23
CA GLN A 898 45.07 -96.51 -17.28
C GLN A 898 46.46 -96.93 -16.75
N ARG A 899 46.70 -96.85 -15.43
CA ARG A 899 47.93 -97.35 -14.78
C ARG A 899 47.77 -98.73 -14.15
N ILE A 900 46.54 -99.22 -14.09
CA ILE A 900 46.17 -100.52 -13.49
C ILE A 900 45.91 -101.59 -14.58
N SER A 901 45.88 -101.16 -15.86
CA SER A 901 45.92 -102.00 -17.07
C SER A 901 47.32 -102.08 -17.67
#